data_AF-A0A545SD55-F1
#
_entry.id   AF-A0A545SD55-F1
#
_cell.length_a   1.000
_cell.length_b   1.000
_cell.length_c   1.000
_cell.angle_alpha   90.00
_cell.angle_beta   90.00
_cell.angle_gamma   90.00
#
_symmetry.space_group_name_H-M   'P 1'
#
loop_
_entity.id
_entity.type
_entity.pdbx_description
1 polymer ?
#
loop_
_entity_poly.entity_id
_entity_poly.type
_entity_poly.pdbx_seq_one_letter_code
_entity_poly.pdbx_strand_id
1 'polypeptide(L)'
;MPLMDTNLDAFITRWRAASGTERANYQLFLTELGELLGLPRPDPASDDTRDNTYVFERRVDIRNADGSSNRGFIDLYRRGSFVLEAKQTGRDLDSDGWDRAMLRAHAQADQYARALPASEGRPPFIVVVDVGRSIELYAEFTRSGSTYVPFPDPAHHRIRLDDLRDEAIRERLRLLWLDPLKLDPSREAARVTRAIADQLARLAKSLEAAGHAPQRVAHFLMRALFTMFAEDVGLLPRIDGKGAFTSLLEDLSDKPAAFAPALEALWHAMNHGGFDPRLMERIRRFNGGLFSEPDVIPLTRDQIDLLLQAARADWRHVEPAIFGTLLERALDTHERHKLGAHYTPRAYVERLVLPTLIEPLRRDWQTVQVAALALRAQDRPDKALEEVRRFHHQLCHTRVLDPACGSGNFLYVALEHMKRLEGEVLNLLADLGETQGLLDMAGVTVDPHQFLGLEINPRAAAIAEMVLWIGYLQWHHRIHKSLADLPDPILRDFHNIEHRDALIEYDGVEYVTDEAGRPLTRWDGHSKKTSPVTGEEIPDETARVPIERYIEPRKATWPEADFIVGNPPFIGASTMRRALGDGYVEAVRATWPEVPESADFVMHWWHIAADTVRAGQARQFGFITTNSIKQTFNRRVVEAHLSPSPQPSPTRGEGAKPLALAYAIPDHPWVDAADGAAVRIAMTVGFLPSPLAGEGPGERGVNEGTLLTVTSERETGEDAHAVTLARREGLLHA
;
A
#
# COMPACT_ATOMS: atom_id res chain seq x y z
N MET A 1 25.04 -24.37 -24.81
CA MET A 1 25.22 -22.90 -24.77
C MET A 1 25.53 -22.27 -26.13
N PRO A 2 26.51 -22.70 -26.96
CA PRO A 2 26.90 -21.92 -28.15
C PRO A 2 25.84 -21.82 -29.27
N LEU A 3 24.92 -22.78 -29.37
CA LEU A 3 23.83 -22.78 -30.36
C LEU A 3 22.72 -21.75 -30.06
N MET A 4 22.47 -21.42 -28.78
CA MET A 4 21.45 -20.42 -28.43
C MET A 4 21.92 -18.99 -28.66
N ASP A 5 23.18 -18.67 -28.37
CA ASP A 5 23.73 -17.33 -28.63
C ASP A 5 23.83 -17.05 -30.15
N THR A 6 24.14 -18.06 -30.95
CA THR A 6 24.19 -17.91 -32.42
C THR A 6 22.79 -17.64 -33.01
N ASN A 7 21.74 -18.29 -32.49
CA ASN A 7 20.36 -18.04 -32.92
C ASN A 7 19.84 -16.69 -32.45
N LEU A 8 20.25 -16.23 -31.26
CA LEU A 8 19.91 -14.92 -30.73
C LEU A 8 20.48 -13.78 -31.60
N ASP A 9 21.77 -13.81 -31.90
CA ASP A 9 22.40 -12.76 -32.70
C ASP A 9 21.87 -12.73 -34.14
N ALA A 10 21.53 -13.91 -34.70
CA ALA A 10 20.85 -14.02 -35.99
C ALA A 10 19.45 -13.39 -35.96
N PHE A 11 18.67 -13.67 -34.91
CA PHE A 11 17.35 -13.05 -34.70
C PHE A 11 17.46 -11.52 -34.60
N ILE A 12 18.40 -11.02 -33.79
CA ILE A 12 18.60 -9.58 -33.59
C ILE A 12 18.98 -8.89 -34.88
N THR A 13 19.91 -9.48 -35.64
CA THR A 13 20.40 -8.90 -36.89
C THR A 13 19.29 -8.88 -37.96
N ARG A 14 18.51 -9.97 -38.08
CA ARG A 14 17.39 -10.07 -39.02
C ARG A 14 16.35 -9.00 -38.77
N TRP A 15 15.90 -8.86 -37.52
CA TRP A 15 14.77 -7.98 -37.20
C TRP A 15 15.16 -6.50 -37.08
N ARG A 16 16.42 -6.19 -36.78
CA ARG A 16 16.95 -4.81 -36.90
C ARG A 16 16.89 -4.27 -38.31
N ALA A 17 17.15 -5.13 -39.30
CA ALA A 17 17.13 -4.77 -40.71
C ALA A 17 15.71 -4.81 -41.32
N ALA A 18 14.71 -5.24 -40.55
CA ALA A 18 13.35 -5.39 -41.06
C ALA A 18 12.73 -4.03 -41.39
N SER A 19 12.20 -3.91 -42.61
CA SER A 19 11.40 -2.80 -43.09
C SER A 19 10.08 -3.34 -43.68
N GLY A 20 9.04 -2.51 -43.76
CA GLY A 20 7.73 -2.94 -44.28
C GLY A 20 6.57 -2.43 -43.42
N THR A 21 5.36 -2.91 -43.74
CA THR A 21 4.16 -2.55 -42.98
C THR A 21 4.01 -3.43 -41.74
N GLU A 22 3.55 -2.82 -40.65
CA GLU A 22 3.29 -3.46 -39.36
C GLU A 22 2.56 -4.80 -39.52
N ARG A 23 1.43 -4.79 -40.24
CA ARG A 23 0.55 -5.94 -40.46
C ARG A 23 1.24 -7.13 -41.14
N ALA A 24 2.30 -6.90 -41.91
CA ALA A 24 3.05 -7.96 -42.58
C ALA A 24 4.06 -8.65 -41.65
N ASN A 25 4.55 -7.94 -40.63
CA ASN A 25 5.74 -8.34 -39.90
C ASN A 25 5.47 -8.79 -38.46
N TYR A 26 4.46 -8.24 -37.78
CA TYR A 26 4.31 -8.46 -36.33
C TYR A 26 4.05 -9.94 -35.98
N GLN A 27 3.22 -10.66 -36.73
CA GLN A 27 2.93 -12.08 -36.45
C GLN A 27 4.18 -12.94 -36.60
N LEU A 28 4.97 -12.68 -37.64
CA LEU A 28 6.22 -13.40 -37.89
C LEU A 28 7.26 -13.09 -36.81
N PHE A 29 7.42 -11.81 -36.45
CA PHE A 29 8.32 -11.39 -35.38
C PHE A 29 7.98 -12.06 -34.05
N LEU A 30 6.72 -12.02 -33.64
CA LEU A 30 6.27 -12.60 -32.37
C LEU A 30 6.37 -14.13 -32.36
N THR A 31 6.18 -14.77 -33.51
CA THR A 31 6.37 -16.23 -33.64
C THR A 31 7.85 -16.60 -33.49
N GLU A 32 8.74 -15.93 -34.21
CA GLU A 32 10.19 -16.17 -34.11
C GLU A 32 10.74 -15.81 -32.72
N LEU A 33 10.23 -14.74 -32.09
CA LEU A 33 10.55 -14.39 -30.70
C LEU A 33 10.08 -15.48 -29.73
N GLY A 34 8.87 -16.02 -29.93
CA GLY A 34 8.34 -17.13 -29.15
C GLY A 34 9.24 -18.36 -29.23
N GLU A 35 9.71 -18.71 -30.43
CA GLU A 35 10.63 -19.83 -30.65
C GLU A 35 11.99 -19.61 -29.98
N LEU A 36 12.55 -18.40 -30.10
CA LEU A 36 13.79 -18.01 -29.43
C LEU A 36 13.71 -18.19 -27.91
N LEU A 37 12.56 -17.86 -27.32
CA LEU A 37 12.30 -17.96 -25.88
C LEU A 37 11.78 -19.35 -25.44
N GLY A 38 11.61 -20.30 -26.35
CA GLY A 38 11.08 -21.64 -26.04
C GLY A 38 9.62 -21.62 -25.59
N LEU A 39 8.81 -20.73 -26.15
CA LEU A 39 7.41 -20.51 -25.80
C LEU A 39 6.45 -21.33 -26.68
N PRO A 40 5.22 -21.64 -26.18
CA PRO A 40 4.18 -22.21 -27.03
C PRO A 40 3.82 -21.26 -28.18
N ARG A 41 3.30 -21.80 -29.28
CA ARG A 41 2.79 -21.00 -30.40
C ARG A 41 1.31 -20.66 -30.19
N PRO A 42 0.82 -19.52 -30.72
CA PRO A 42 -0.61 -19.21 -30.72
C PRO A 42 -1.42 -20.23 -31.53
N ASP A 43 -2.65 -20.49 -31.07
CA ASP A 43 -3.63 -21.31 -31.74
C ASP A 43 -4.32 -20.54 -32.89
N PRO A 44 -4.86 -21.23 -33.90
CA PRO A 44 -5.74 -20.62 -34.89
C PRO A 44 -6.97 -19.99 -34.22
N ALA A 45 -7.31 -18.75 -34.62
CA ALA A 45 -8.51 -18.09 -34.10
C ALA A 45 -9.79 -18.80 -34.58
N SER A 46 -10.77 -18.90 -33.68
CA SER A 46 -12.12 -19.39 -33.97
C SER A 46 -13.15 -18.26 -33.91
N ASP A 47 -14.34 -18.51 -34.49
CA ASP A 47 -15.47 -17.58 -34.45
C ASP A 47 -15.99 -17.37 -33.01
N ASP A 48 -15.86 -18.39 -32.15
CA ASP A 48 -16.18 -18.30 -30.73
C ASP A 48 -14.99 -17.75 -29.94
N THR A 49 -15.10 -16.47 -29.62
CA THR A 49 -14.10 -15.76 -28.83
C THR A 49 -13.80 -16.39 -27.47
N ARG A 50 -14.68 -17.24 -26.91
CA ARG A 50 -14.47 -17.92 -25.63
C ARG A 50 -13.37 -18.98 -25.70
N ASP A 51 -13.15 -19.57 -26.87
CA ASP A 51 -12.14 -20.60 -27.11
C ASP A 51 -10.77 -20.01 -27.49
N ASN A 52 -10.75 -18.71 -27.81
CA ASN A 52 -9.55 -17.99 -28.22
C ASN A 52 -8.69 -17.59 -27.00
N THR A 53 -8.03 -18.58 -26.39
CA THR A 53 -7.19 -18.40 -25.18
C THR A 53 -5.77 -17.94 -25.47
N TYR A 54 -5.19 -18.28 -26.63
CA TYR A 54 -3.90 -17.75 -27.07
C TYR A 54 -3.89 -17.62 -28.59
N VAL A 55 -4.24 -16.45 -29.13
CA VAL A 55 -4.45 -16.26 -30.57
C VAL A 55 -3.98 -14.88 -31.04
N PHE A 56 -3.67 -14.77 -32.33
CA PHE A 56 -3.55 -13.49 -33.02
C PHE A 56 -4.93 -12.90 -33.36
N GLU A 57 -4.99 -11.56 -33.52
CA GLU A 57 -6.18 -10.83 -34.01
C GLU A 57 -7.45 -11.14 -33.19
N ARG A 58 -7.33 -11.17 -31.86
CA ARG A 58 -8.46 -11.46 -30.97
C ARG A 58 -9.48 -10.32 -31.03
N ARG A 59 -10.65 -10.60 -31.60
CA ARG A 59 -11.79 -9.66 -31.64
C ARG A 59 -12.24 -9.27 -30.23
N VAL A 60 -12.51 -8.00 -29.98
CA VAL A 60 -13.11 -7.50 -28.73
C VAL A 60 -14.17 -6.43 -29.04
N ASP A 61 -15.27 -6.41 -28.28
CA ASP A 61 -16.32 -5.42 -28.45
C ASP A 61 -16.12 -4.26 -27.46
N ILE A 62 -15.78 -3.09 -27.99
CA ILE A 62 -15.52 -1.87 -27.23
C ILE A 62 -16.83 -1.10 -27.10
N ARG A 63 -17.33 -0.95 -25.89
CA ARG A 63 -18.52 -0.13 -25.63
C ARG A 63 -18.14 1.34 -25.46
N ASN A 64 -18.81 2.20 -26.20
CA ASN A 64 -18.69 3.65 -26.12
C ASN A 64 -19.66 4.22 -25.09
N ALA A 65 -19.41 5.44 -24.64
CA ALA A 65 -20.22 6.12 -23.62
C ALA A 65 -21.67 6.40 -24.06
N ASP A 66 -21.92 6.47 -25.36
CA ASP A 66 -23.25 6.64 -25.96
C ASP A 66 -24.05 5.33 -26.08
N GLY A 67 -23.51 4.21 -25.58
CA GLY A 67 -24.10 2.89 -25.65
C GLY A 67 -23.86 2.15 -26.97
N SER A 68 -23.18 2.76 -27.95
CA SER A 68 -22.74 2.08 -29.17
C SER A 68 -21.55 1.16 -28.90
N SER A 69 -21.30 0.20 -29.78
CA SER A 69 -20.15 -0.70 -29.68
C SER A 69 -19.34 -0.75 -30.96
N ASN A 70 -18.03 -0.56 -30.85
CA ASN A 70 -17.06 -0.71 -31.93
C ASN A 70 -16.31 -2.03 -31.80
N ARG A 71 -15.90 -2.61 -32.93
CA ARG A 71 -15.05 -3.81 -32.93
C ARG A 71 -13.58 -3.40 -32.88
N GLY A 72 -12.85 -3.93 -31.90
CA GLY A 72 -11.40 -3.90 -31.83
C GLY A 72 -10.80 -5.28 -32.12
N PHE A 73 -9.51 -5.30 -32.43
CA PHE A 73 -8.72 -6.53 -32.60
C PHE A 73 -7.42 -6.36 -31.83
N ILE A 74 -7.16 -7.29 -30.90
CA ILE A 74 -5.90 -7.35 -30.17
C ILE A 74 -4.91 -8.12 -31.04
N ASP A 75 -3.73 -7.55 -31.31
CA ASP A 75 -2.74 -8.18 -32.20
C ASP A 75 -2.34 -9.57 -31.69
N LEU A 76 -1.95 -9.71 -30.42
CA LEU A 76 -1.73 -11.00 -29.79
C LEU A 76 -2.33 -11.03 -28.38
N TYR A 77 -3.20 -12.00 -28.13
CA TYR A 77 -3.87 -12.16 -26.85
C TYR A 77 -3.52 -13.51 -26.23
N ARG A 78 -3.12 -13.51 -24.96
CA ARG A 78 -3.02 -14.73 -24.14
C ARG A 78 -3.80 -14.54 -22.85
N ARG A 79 -4.90 -15.30 -22.69
CA ARG A 79 -5.77 -15.26 -21.52
C ARG A 79 -4.98 -15.50 -20.24
N GLY A 80 -5.19 -14.63 -19.27
CA GLY A 80 -4.50 -14.69 -17.98
C GLY A 80 -3.05 -14.17 -18.00
N SER A 81 -2.51 -13.81 -19.16
CA SER A 81 -1.14 -13.28 -19.30
C SER A 81 -1.12 -11.84 -19.78
N PHE A 82 -1.50 -11.57 -21.02
CA PHE A 82 -1.33 -10.25 -21.60
C PHE A 82 -2.30 -9.93 -22.72
N VAL A 83 -2.48 -8.64 -22.94
CA VAL A 83 -2.88 -8.04 -24.21
C VAL A 83 -1.64 -7.41 -24.83
N LEU A 84 -1.36 -7.73 -26.09
CA LEU A 84 -0.22 -7.18 -26.83
C LEU A 84 -0.69 -6.38 -28.03
N GLU A 85 -0.19 -5.15 -28.14
CA GLU A 85 -0.35 -4.27 -29.31
C GLU A 85 1.02 -4.10 -29.98
N ALA A 86 1.11 -4.41 -31.27
CA ALA A 86 2.30 -4.23 -32.07
C ALA A 86 2.20 -2.94 -32.90
N LYS A 87 3.34 -2.33 -33.17
CA LYS A 87 3.52 -1.19 -34.06
C LYS A 87 4.78 -1.43 -34.90
N GLN A 88 4.85 -0.84 -36.07
CA GLN A 88 6.11 -0.71 -36.80
C GLN A 88 6.29 0.75 -37.18
N THR A 89 6.85 1.52 -36.25
CA THR A 89 6.75 3.00 -36.31
C THR A 89 7.59 3.62 -37.42
N GLY A 90 8.72 2.99 -37.77
CA GLY A 90 9.71 3.54 -38.70
C GLY A 90 10.37 4.84 -38.24
N ARG A 91 10.11 5.30 -37.01
CA ARG A 91 10.64 6.56 -36.44
C ARG A 91 11.93 6.33 -35.68
N ASP A 92 12.78 7.33 -35.53
CA ASP A 92 13.98 7.17 -34.71
C ASP A 92 13.60 6.86 -33.26
N LEU A 93 14.28 5.88 -32.67
CA LEU A 93 14.07 5.50 -31.26
C LEU A 93 14.29 6.72 -30.38
N ASP A 94 13.45 6.87 -29.36
CA ASP A 94 13.50 7.99 -28.39
C ASP A 94 13.27 9.38 -29.01
N SER A 95 12.75 9.43 -30.24
CA SER A 95 12.21 10.68 -30.77
C SER A 95 10.83 10.98 -30.20
N ASP A 96 10.50 12.26 -30.06
CA ASP A 96 9.15 12.74 -29.70
C ASP A 96 8.02 12.12 -30.52
N GLY A 97 8.32 11.79 -31.78
CA GLY A 97 7.38 11.13 -32.67
C GLY A 97 7.19 9.66 -32.31
N TRP A 98 8.26 8.97 -31.94
CA TRP A 98 8.25 7.57 -31.54
C TRP A 98 7.54 7.39 -30.20
N ASP A 99 7.87 8.19 -29.18
CA ASP A 99 7.24 8.11 -27.86
C ASP A 99 5.72 8.30 -27.94
N ARG A 100 5.26 9.28 -28.73
CA ARG A 100 3.81 9.49 -28.96
C ARG A 100 3.14 8.30 -29.65
N ALA A 101 3.85 7.56 -30.51
CA ALA A 101 3.30 6.38 -31.15
C ALA A 101 3.16 5.23 -30.14
N MET A 102 4.20 5.01 -29.32
CA MET A 102 4.20 3.99 -28.27
C MET A 102 3.13 4.26 -27.20
N LEU A 103 2.99 5.50 -26.74
CA LEU A 103 1.95 5.91 -25.79
C LEU A 103 0.53 5.66 -26.32
N ARG A 104 0.29 5.90 -27.61
CA ARG A 104 -1.01 5.61 -28.25
C ARG A 104 -1.28 4.11 -28.32
N ALA A 105 -0.26 3.32 -28.64
CA ALA A 105 -0.38 1.86 -28.67
C ALA A 105 -0.66 1.29 -27.26
N HIS A 106 -0.01 1.83 -26.22
CA HIS A 106 -0.33 1.50 -24.83
C HIS A 106 -1.79 1.84 -24.49
N ALA A 107 -2.26 3.05 -24.81
CA ALA A 107 -3.64 3.46 -24.56
C ALA A 107 -4.67 2.57 -25.29
N GLN A 108 -4.35 2.12 -26.51
CA GLN A 108 -5.17 1.20 -27.28
C GLN A 108 -5.22 -0.19 -26.62
N ALA A 109 -4.06 -0.72 -26.19
CA ALA A 109 -3.99 -1.99 -25.47
C ALA A 109 -4.75 -1.95 -24.13
N ASP A 110 -4.68 -0.82 -23.40
CA ASP A 110 -5.46 -0.62 -22.17
C ASP A 110 -6.96 -0.63 -22.43
N GLN A 111 -7.42 0.04 -23.50
CA GLN A 111 -8.82 -0.02 -23.92
C GLN A 111 -9.25 -1.46 -24.22
N TYR A 112 -8.42 -2.25 -24.90
CA TYR A 112 -8.71 -3.66 -25.15
C TYR A 112 -8.75 -4.50 -23.88
N ALA A 113 -7.78 -4.32 -22.97
CA ALA A 113 -7.76 -5.00 -21.69
C ALA A 113 -9.03 -4.72 -20.88
N ARG A 114 -9.56 -3.49 -20.93
CA ARG A 114 -10.83 -3.07 -20.31
C ARG A 114 -12.08 -3.60 -21.01
N ALA A 115 -12.01 -3.80 -22.33
CA ALA A 115 -13.13 -4.32 -23.12
C ALA A 115 -13.28 -5.84 -23.06
N LEU A 116 -12.29 -6.57 -22.54
CA LEU A 116 -12.39 -8.03 -22.34
C LEU A 116 -13.59 -8.41 -21.45
N PRO A 117 -14.23 -9.57 -21.68
CA PRO A 117 -15.32 -10.05 -20.84
C PRO A 117 -14.88 -10.23 -19.39
N ALA A 118 -15.73 -9.81 -18.43
CA ALA A 118 -15.43 -9.90 -17.00
C ALA A 118 -15.14 -11.33 -16.53
N SER A 119 -15.76 -12.34 -17.15
CA SER A 119 -15.54 -13.77 -16.86
C SER A 119 -14.13 -14.26 -17.19
N GLU A 120 -13.39 -13.56 -18.06
CA GLU A 120 -12.01 -13.91 -18.41
C GLU A 120 -11.00 -13.26 -17.43
N GLY A 121 -11.46 -12.31 -16.61
CA GLY A 121 -10.64 -11.45 -15.78
C GLY A 121 -9.79 -10.47 -16.60
N ARG A 122 -9.12 -9.54 -15.93
CA ARG A 122 -8.15 -8.64 -16.58
C ARG A 122 -6.80 -9.32 -16.76
N PRO A 123 -6.04 -9.07 -17.83
CA PRO A 123 -4.69 -9.60 -17.96
C PRO A 123 -3.74 -8.88 -16.99
N PRO A 124 -2.76 -9.55 -16.37
CA PRO A 124 -1.77 -8.89 -15.51
C PRO A 124 -0.82 -7.97 -16.29
N PHE A 125 -0.66 -8.15 -17.60
CA PHE A 125 0.22 -7.32 -18.43
C PHE A 125 -0.46 -6.70 -19.66
N ILE A 126 0.01 -5.50 -20.00
CA ILE A 126 -0.03 -4.94 -21.35
C ILE A 126 1.40 -5.01 -21.90
N VAL A 127 1.51 -5.43 -23.16
CA VAL A 127 2.78 -5.45 -23.90
C VAL A 127 2.64 -4.58 -25.14
N VAL A 128 3.55 -3.64 -25.33
CA VAL A 128 3.62 -2.84 -26.56
C VAL A 128 4.89 -3.18 -27.30
N VAL A 129 4.80 -3.54 -28.58
CA VAL A 129 5.96 -3.94 -29.37
C VAL A 129 6.17 -2.97 -30.52
N ASP A 130 7.35 -2.37 -30.63
CA ASP A 130 7.82 -1.81 -31.90
C ASP A 130 8.62 -2.90 -32.62
N VAL A 131 8.05 -3.46 -33.68
CA VAL A 131 8.53 -4.67 -34.34
C VAL A 131 9.99 -4.50 -34.76
N GLY A 132 10.84 -5.41 -34.28
CA GLY A 132 12.27 -5.40 -34.55
C GLY A 132 13.06 -4.29 -33.84
N ARG A 133 12.45 -3.58 -32.88
CA ARG A 133 13.09 -2.49 -32.14
C ARG A 133 13.00 -2.61 -30.63
N SER A 134 11.79 -2.70 -30.07
CA SER A 134 11.60 -2.72 -28.62
C SER A 134 10.31 -3.40 -28.17
N ILE A 135 10.30 -3.80 -26.91
CA ILE A 135 9.17 -4.40 -26.19
C ILE A 135 9.00 -3.60 -24.90
N GLU A 136 7.84 -2.99 -24.70
CA GLU A 136 7.48 -2.24 -23.50
C GLU A 136 6.50 -3.04 -22.65
N LEU A 137 6.77 -3.14 -21.34
CA LEU A 137 5.95 -3.91 -20.41
C LEU A 137 5.23 -2.99 -19.43
N TYR A 138 3.94 -3.21 -19.25
CA TYR A 138 3.13 -2.55 -18.23
C TYR A 138 2.35 -3.59 -17.43
N ALA A 139 2.31 -3.46 -16.11
CA ALA A 139 1.71 -4.45 -15.22
C ALA A 139 0.58 -3.88 -14.37
N GLU A 140 -0.41 -4.71 -14.09
CA GLU A 140 -1.50 -4.48 -13.14
C GLU A 140 -1.82 -5.83 -12.47
N PHE A 141 -1.03 -6.19 -11.44
CA PHE A 141 -1.08 -7.51 -10.83
C PHE A 141 -2.36 -7.78 -10.00
N THR A 142 -3.08 -6.74 -9.57
CA THR A 142 -4.35 -6.91 -8.83
C THR A 142 -5.48 -7.38 -9.73
N ARG A 143 -5.35 -7.15 -11.05
CA ARG A 143 -6.32 -7.52 -12.10
C ARG A 143 -7.71 -6.93 -11.85
N SER A 144 -7.77 -5.83 -11.11
CA SER A 144 -8.99 -5.10 -10.75
C SER A 144 -9.47 -4.19 -11.88
N GLY A 145 -8.64 -3.95 -12.89
CA GLY A 145 -8.92 -3.01 -13.96
C GLY A 145 -8.56 -1.56 -13.59
N SER A 146 -7.66 -1.40 -12.62
CA SER A 146 -6.96 -0.14 -12.33
C SER A 146 -5.98 0.22 -13.48
N THR A 147 -5.04 1.11 -13.23
CA THR A 147 -4.07 1.57 -14.23
C THR A 147 -2.91 0.58 -14.36
N TYR A 148 -2.56 0.22 -15.60
CA TYR A 148 -1.30 -0.49 -15.88
C TYR A 148 -0.12 0.47 -15.76
N VAL A 149 0.89 0.07 -14.99
CA VAL A 149 2.08 0.89 -14.73
C VAL A 149 3.32 0.28 -15.38
N PRO A 150 4.31 1.09 -15.81
CA PRO A 150 5.57 0.58 -16.36
C PRO A 150 6.21 -0.49 -15.46
N PHE A 151 6.59 -1.63 -16.05
CA PHE A 151 7.17 -2.77 -15.33
C PHE A 151 8.54 -3.17 -15.86
N PRO A 152 9.56 -3.40 -15.00
CA PRO A 152 9.50 -3.43 -13.53
C PRO A 152 9.45 -2.05 -12.89
N ASP A 153 9.87 -1.03 -13.62
CA ASP A 153 9.84 0.37 -13.22
C ASP A 153 9.91 1.26 -14.48
N PRO A 154 9.64 2.57 -14.37
CA PRO A 154 9.65 3.48 -15.51
C PRO A 154 10.97 3.55 -16.28
N ALA A 155 12.13 3.32 -15.65
CA ALA A 155 13.42 3.39 -16.32
C ALA A 155 13.75 2.11 -17.12
N HIS A 156 13.24 0.95 -16.68
CA HIS A 156 13.58 -0.35 -17.26
C HIS A 156 12.40 -1.09 -17.92
N HIS A 157 11.27 -0.42 -18.12
CA HIS A 157 10.10 -1.01 -18.77
C HIS A 157 10.25 -1.22 -20.28
N ARG A 158 11.20 -0.50 -20.90
CA ARG A 158 11.51 -0.60 -22.33
C ARG A 158 12.68 -1.55 -22.54
N ILE A 159 12.39 -2.68 -23.17
CA ILE A 159 13.38 -3.71 -23.54
C ILE A 159 13.75 -3.51 -25.01
N ARG A 160 14.97 -3.10 -25.30
CA ARG A 160 15.52 -3.04 -26.66
C ARG A 160 15.87 -4.45 -27.14
N LEU A 161 15.92 -4.64 -28.46
CA LEU A 161 16.32 -5.96 -28.99
C LEU A 161 17.70 -6.44 -28.50
N ASP A 162 18.63 -5.52 -28.28
CA ASP A 162 19.97 -5.88 -27.78
C ASP A 162 19.95 -6.39 -26.34
N ASP A 163 18.97 -5.96 -25.54
CA ASP A 163 18.81 -6.37 -24.15
C ASP A 163 18.42 -7.85 -24.05
N LEU A 164 17.95 -8.47 -25.15
CA LEU A 164 17.70 -9.92 -25.22
C LEU A 164 18.98 -10.75 -25.06
N ARG A 165 20.17 -10.14 -25.11
CA ARG A 165 21.43 -10.81 -24.72
C ARG A 165 21.51 -11.09 -23.23
N ASP A 166 20.79 -10.33 -22.42
CA ASP A 166 20.68 -10.60 -21.00
C ASP A 166 19.74 -11.80 -20.75
N GLU A 167 20.24 -12.81 -20.04
CA GLU A 167 19.45 -13.98 -19.63
C GLU A 167 18.29 -13.60 -18.70
N ALA A 168 18.46 -12.60 -17.83
CA ALA A 168 17.40 -12.15 -16.93
C ALA A 168 16.23 -11.51 -17.69
N ILE A 169 16.51 -10.79 -18.78
CA ILE A 169 15.48 -10.22 -19.66
C ILE A 169 14.74 -11.32 -20.40
N ARG A 170 15.45 -12.32 -20.93
CA ARG A 170 14.83 -13.48 -21.58
C ARG A 170 13.95 -14.27 -20.62
N GLU A 171 14.39 -14.52 -19.39
CA GLU A 171 13.59 -15.22 -18.39
C GLU A 171 12.36 -14.39 -17.96
N ARG A 172 12.49 -13.07 -17.84
CA ARG A 172 11.35 -12.17 -17.58
C ARG A 172 10.29 -12.30 -18.67
N LEU A 173 10.68 -12.23 -19.95
CA LEU A 173 9.75 -12.42 -21.05
C LEU A 173 9.15 -13.83 -21.04
N ARG A 174 9.94 -14.86 -20.71
CA ARG A 174 9.45 -16.24 -20.62
C ARG A 174 8.39 -16.40 -19.53
N LEU A 175 8.61 -15.83 -18.34
CA LEU A 175 7.65 -15.79 -17.24
C LEU A 175 6.40 -14.99 -17.59
N LEU A 176 6.53 -13.86 -18.28
CA LEU A 176 5.38 -13.07 -18.75
C LEU A 176 4.42 -13.91 -19.59
N TRP A 177 4.95 -14.81 -20.42
CA TRP A 177 4.13 -15.76 -21.16
C TRP A 177 3.57 -16.85 -20.24
N LEU A 178 4.43 -17.56 -19.52
CA LEU A 178 4.09 -18.86 -18.89
C LEU A 178 3.43 -18.75 -17.52
N ASP A 179 3.89 -17.82 -16.69
CA ASP A 179 3.47 -17.65 -15.30
C ASP A 179 3.65 -16.17 -14.87
N PRO A 180 2.85 -15.26 -15.45
CA PRO A 180 3.03 -13.81 -15.30
C PRO A 180 2.95 -13.36 -13.83
N LEU A 181 2.19 -14.06 -12.99
CA LEU A 181 2.05 -13.72 -11.57
C LEU A 181 3.30 -14.06 -10.75
N LYS A 182 4.28 -14.80 -11.29
CA LYS A 182 5.61 -14.91 -10.66
C LYS A 182 6.45 -13.66 -10.81
N LEU A 183 6.09 -12.78 -11.74
CA LEU A 183 6.74 -11.47 -11.89
C LEU A 183 6.19 -10.44 -10.92
N ASP A 184 5.15 -10.76 -10.15
CA ASP A 184 4.58 -9.88 -9.14
C ASP A 184 5.57 -9.71 -7.97
N PRO A 185 6.20 -8.53 -7.82
CA PRO A 185 7.17 -8.30 -6.76
C PRO A 185 6.54 -8.46 -5.37
N SER A 186 5.23 -8.19 -5.22
CA SER A 186 4.53 -8.29 -3.94
C SER A 186 4.43 -9.73 -3.43
N ARG A 187 4.38 -10.73 -4.33
CA ARG A 187 4.30 -12.14 -3.94
C ARG A 187 5.64 -12.68 -3.44
N GLU A 188 6.72 -12.31 -4.11
CA GLU A 188 8.06 -12.66 -3.64
C GLU A 188 8.37 -11.96 -2.31
N ALA A 189 8.03 -10.67 -2.21
CA ALA A 189 8.18 -9.92 -0.97
C ALA A 189 7.37 -10.53 0.18
N ALA A 190 6.09 -10.88 -0.05
CA ALA A 190 5.26 -11.58 0.93
C ALA A 190 5.84 -12.94 1.36
N ARG A 191 6.38 -13.72 0.42
CA ARG A 191 7.01 -15.01 0.70
C ARG A 191 8.25 -14.86 1.60
N VAL A 192 9.13 -13.91 1.27
CA VAL A 192 10.34 -13.62 2.05
C VAL A 192 9.96 -13.09 3.43
N THR A 193 9.03 -12.12 3.49
CA THR A 193 8.49 -11.55 4.73
C THR A 193 7.94 -12.64 5.66
N ARG A 194 7.14 -13.59 5.14
CA ARG A 194 6.57 -14.68 5.95
C ARG A 194 7.63 -15.59 6.55
N ALA A 195 8.62 -15.99 5.74
CA ALA A 195 9.71 -16.87 6.20
C ALA A 195 10.50 -16.23 7.34
N ILE A 196 10.81 -14.93 7.24
CA ILE A 196 11.53 -14.16 8.26
C ILE A 196 10.65 -13.96 9.50
N ALA A 197 9.36 -13.65 9.33
CA ALA A 197 8.41 -13.46 10.43
C ALA A 197 8.31 -14.71 11.31
N ASP A 198 8.37 -15.90 10.73
CA ASP A 198 8.37 -17.16 11.47
C ASP A 198 9.65 -17.38 12.29
N GLN A 199 10.81 -16.98 11.77
CA GLN A 199 12.08 -17.04 12.50
C GLN A 199 12.09 -16.09 13.71
N LEU A 200 11.67 -14.84 13.49
CA LEU A 200 11.63 -13.83 14.53
C LEU A 200 10.58 -14.12 15.60
N ALA A 201 9.45 -14.72 15.22
CA ALA A 201 8.45 -15.18 16.18
C ALA A 201 8.99 -16.27 17.11
N ARG A 202 9.86 -17.16 16.62
CA ARG A 202 10.55 -18.15 17.47
C ARG A 202 11.52 -17.46 18.44
N LEU A 203 12.24 -16.45 17.97
CA LEU A 203 13.15 -15.66 18.81
C LEU A 203 12.36 -14.91 19.91
N ALA A 204 11.28 -14.22 19.56
CA ALA A 204 10.42 -13.50 20.51
C ALA A 204 9.93 -14.42 21.64
N LYS A 205 9.32 -15.57 21.27
CA LYS A 205 8.85 -16.58 22.24
C LYS A 205 9.97 -17.11 23.14
N SER A 206 11.16 -17.31 22.59
CA SER A 206 12.33 -17.75 23.37
C SER A 206 12.75 -16.70 24.40
N LEU A 207 12.70 -15.41 24.05
CA LEU A 207 13.06 -14.31 24.96
C LEU A 207 12.01 -14.11 26.06
N GLU A 208 10.73 -14.21 25.72
CA GLU A 208 9.64 -14.16 26.71
C GLU A 208 9.71 -15.34 27.68
N ALA A 209 9.96 -16.55 27.17
CA ALA A 209 10.18 -17.75 28.01
C ALA A 209 11.39 -17.62 28.95
N ALA A 210 12.38 -16.79 28.58
CA ALA A 210 13.51 -16.44 29.43
C ALA A 210 13.19 -15.35 30.47
N GLY A 211 11.95 -14.86 30.53
CA GLY A 211 11.46 -13.90 31.51
C GLY A 211 11.58 -12.43 31.09
N HIS A 212 11.87 -12.14 29.82
CA HIS A 212 11.87 -10.76 29.33
C HIS A 212 10.43 -10.27 29.09
N ALA A 213 10.15 -9.03 29.51
CA ALA A 213 8.85 -8.42 29.28
C ALA A 213 8.58 -8.27 27.77
N PRO A 214 7.36 -8.56 27.27
CA PRO A 214 7.02 -8.46 25.85
C PRO A 214 7.36 -7.10 25.22
N GLN A 215 7.14 -6.02 25.96
CA GLN A 215 7.51 -4.66 25.54
C GLN A 215 9.01 -4.52 25.23
N ARG A 216 9.86 -5.07 26.10
CA ARG A 216 11.32 -5.00 25.95
C ARG A 216 11.77 -5.83 24.74
N VAL A 217 11.18 -7.01 24.56
CA VAL A 217 11.44 -7.89 23.42
C VAL A 217 11.06 -7.22 22.11
N ALA A 218 9.89 -6.59 22.03
CA ALA A 218 9.43 -5.88 20.84
C ALA A 218 10.38 -4.74 20.43
N HIS A 219 10.81 -3.89 21.38
CA HIS A 219 11.76 -2.81 21.10
C HIS A 219 13.13 -3.33 20.65
N PHE A 220 13.62 -4.40 21.29
CA PHE A 220 14.88 -5.05 20.91
C PHE A 220 14.82 -5.59 19.46
N LEU A 221 13.75 -6.32 19.14
CA LEU A 221 13.56 -6.86 17.79
C LEU A 221 13.41 -5.74 16.76
N MET A 222 12.65 -4.68 17.05
CA MET A 222 12.49 -3.53 16.15
C MET A 222 13.83 -2.91 15.75
N ARG A 223 14.73 -2.71 16.72
CA ARG A 223 16.09 -2.20 16.46
C ARG A 223 16.91 -3.17 15.62
N ALA A 224 16.91 -4.45 15.96
CA ALA A 224 17.65 -5.47 15.21
C ALA A 224 17.17 -5.58 13.75
N LEU A 225 15.86 -5.51 13.53
CA LEU A 225 15.25 -5.50 12.20
C LEU A 225 15.65 -4.30 11.38
N PHE A 226 15.61 -3.12 11.98
CA PHE A 226 16.09 -1.92 11.32
C PHE A 226 17.58 -2.02 11.00
N THR A 227 18.40 -2.61 11.87
CA THR A 227 19.83 -2.83 11.61
C THR A 227 20.06 -3.78 10.43
N MET A 228 19.31 -4.88 10.32
CA MET A 228 19.34 -5.80 9.16
C MET A 228 18.91 -5.09 7.87
N PHE A 229 17.85 -4.29 7.94
CA PHE A 229 17.42 -3.46 6.81
C PHE A 229 18.52 -2.48 6.38
N ALA A 230 19.12 -1.76 7.33
CA ALA A 230 20.11 -0.73 7.09
C ALA A 230 21.37 -1.26 6.39
N GLU A 231 21.84 -2.48 6.71
CA GLU A 231 22.98 -3.07 5.98
C GLU A 231 22.65 -3.45 4.55
N ASP A 232 21.44 -3.95 4.29
CA ASP A 232 21.05 -4.43 2.96
C ASP A 232 20.71 -3.31 1.98
N VAL A 233 20.25 -2.15 2.46
CA VAL A 233 20.07 -0.95 1.62
C VAL A 233 21.33 -0.08 1.53
N GLY A 234 22.43 -0.49 2.18
CA GLY A 234 23.74 0.16 2.08
C GLY A 234 23.93 1.37 3.01
N LEU A 235 23.12 1.49 4.08
CA LEU A 235 23.32 2.50 5.13
C LEU A 235 24.39 2.07 6.15
N LEU A 236 24.63 0.76 6.30
CA LEU A 236 25.76 0.21 7.02
C LEU A 236 26.76 -0.39 6.02
N PRO A 237 28.07 -0.33 6.32
CA PRO A 237 29.10 -0.83 5.42
C PRO A 237 29.04 -2.35 5.27
N ARG A 238 29.69 -2.85 4.22
CA ARG A 238 29.94 -4.27 4.03
C ARG A 238 31.39 -4.62 4.42
N ILE A 239 31.56 -5.73 5.14
CA ILE A 239 32.85 -6.30 5.54
C ILE A 239 33.02 -7.62 4.79
N ASP A 240 34.08 -7.74 3.99
CA ASP A 240 34.39 -8.95 3.20
C ASP A 240 33.20 -9.46 2.36
N GLY A 241 32.42 -8.54 1.80
CA GLY A 241 31.24 -8.83 0.98
C GLY A 241 29.94 -9.15 1.75
N LYS A 242 29.99 -9.18 3.09
CA LYS A 242 28.83 -9.38 3.99
C LYS A 242 28.40 -8.07 4.63
N GLY A 243 27.14 -7.96 5.06
CA GLY A 243 26.69 -6.82 5.85
C GLY A 243 27.39 -6.75 7.23
N ALA A 244 27.65 -5.54 7.72
CA ALA A 244 28.34 -5.33 9.00
C ALA A 244 27.63 -5.98 10.20
N PHE A 245 26.29 -5.97 10.23
CA PHE A 245 25.52 -6.58 11.30
C PHE A 245 25.49 -8.10 11.17
N THR A 246 25.30 -8.62 9.96
CA THR A 246 25.44 -10.07 9.71
C THR A 246 26.82 -10.59 10.12
N SER A 247 27.90 -9.88 9.76
CA SER A 247 29.27 -10.26 10.17
C SER A 247 29.46 -10.19 11.69
N LEU A 248 28.91 -9.17 12.34
CA LEU A 248 28.91 -9.04 13.80
C LEU A 248 28.25 -10.24 14.48
N LEU A 249 27.10 -10.69 13.99
CA LEU A 249 26.39 -11.85 14.52
C LEU A 249 27.16 -13.16 14.33
N GLU A 250 27.82 -13.34 13.18
CA GLU A 250 28.67 -14.51 12.92
C GLU A 250 29.85 -14.58 13.90
N ASP A 251 30.52 -13.45 14.18
CA ASP A 251 31.62 -13.39 15.15
C ASP A 251 31.20 -13.69 16.60
N LEU A 252 29.93 -13.45 16.91
CA LEU A 252 29.34 -13.53 18.24
C LEU A 252 28.61 -14.86 18.51
N SER A 253 28.32 -15.67 17.49
CA SER A 253 27.59 -16.95 17.64
C SER A 253 28.21 -17.84 18.73
N ASP A 254 29.55 -17.94 18.79
CA ASP A 254 30.25 -18.72 19.82
C ASP A 254 30.73 -17.89 21.03
N LYS A 255 30.30 -16.61 21.14
CA LYS A 255 30.70 -15.66 22.19
C LYS A 255 29.50 -14.89 22.78
N PRO A 256 28.48 -15.57 23.32
CA PRO A 256 27.24 -14.92 23.78
C PRO A 256 27.47 -13.83 24.86
N ALA A 257 28.48 -13.98 25.72
CA ALA A 257 28.82 -12.96 26.72
C ALA A 257 29.27 -11.62 26.12
N ALA A 258 29.79 -11.62 24.89
CA ALA A 258 30.20 -10.40 24.18
C ALA A 258 29.06 -9.78 23.34
N PHE A 259 27.91 -10.44 23.24
CA PHE A 259 26.80 -10.01 22.38
C PHE A 259 26.27 -8.63 22.77
N ALA A 260 25.83 -8.49 24.02
CA ALA A 260 25.17 -7.26 24.46
C ALA A 260 26.10 -6.03 24.35
N PRO A 261 27.35 -6.06 24.88
CA PRO A 261 28.26 -4.92 24.76
C PRO A 261 28.59 -4.54 23.31
N ALA A 262 28.76 -5.53 22.43
CA ALA A 262 29.09 -5.27 21.03
C ALA A 262 27.92 -4.64 20.26
N LEU A 263 26.69 -5.09 20.54
CA LEU A 263 25.49 -4.54 19.90
C LEU A 263 25.13 -3.16 20.45
N GLU A 264 25.30 -2.92 21.75
CA GLU A 264 25.16 -1.59 22.36
C GLU A 264 26.10 -0.58 21.71
N ALA A 265 27.37 -0.96 21.48
CA ALA A 265 28.35 -0.11 20.81
C ALA A 265 27.92 0.23 19.37
N LEU A 266 27.45 -0.75 18.60
CA LEU A 266 26.95 -0.53 17.24
C LEU A 266 25.74 0.43 17.23
N TRP A 267 24.75 0.19 18.07
CA TRP A 267 23.55 1.05 18.13
C TRP A 267 23.87 2.46 18.63
N HIS A 268 24.80 2.60 19.57
CA HIS A 268 25.30 3.91 19.96
C HIS A 268 25.98 4.64 18.80
N ALA A 269 26.79 3.94 18.00
CA ALA A 269 27.43 4.49 16.82
C ALA A 269 26.41 4.85 15.72
N MET A 270 25.36 4.05 15.52
CA MET A 270 24.24 4.39 14.64
C MET A 270 23.51 5.65 15.12
N ASN A 271 23.24 5.82 16.42
CA ASN A 271 22.53 6.99 16.96
C ASN A 271 23.30 8.32 16.78
N HIS A 272 24.63 8.29 16.97
CA HIS A 272 25.47 9.49 16.96
C HIS A 272 26.15 9.75 15.61
N GLY A 273 26.34 8.70 14.81
CA GLY A 273 27.25 8.69 13.68
C GLY A 273 28.72 8.83 14.12
N GLY A 274 29.63 8.69 13.16
CA GLY A 274 31.07 8.86 13.39
C GLY A 274 31.88 7.62 13.00
N PHE A 275 33.17 7.63 13.35
CA PHE A 275 34.06 6.52 13.03
C PHE A 275 33.84 5.37 14.01
N ASP A 276 33.54 4.17 13.49
CA ASP A 276 33.42 2.95 14.29
C ASP A 276 34.75 2.16 14.23
N PRO A 277 35.46 2.00 15.37
CA PRO A 277 36.74 1.31 15.39
C PRO A 277 36.68 -0.19 15.13
N ARG A 278 35.51 -0.84 15.22
CA ARG A 278 35.37 -2.26 14.88
C ARG A 278 35.23 -2.43 13.37
N LEU A 279 34.39 -1.61 12.74
CA LEU A 279 34.15 -1.66 11.30
C LEU A 279 35.29 -0.99 10.51
N MET A 280 36.12 -0.17 11.17
CA MET A 280 37.13 0.69 10.54
C MET A 280 36.55 1.62 9.47
N GLU A 281 35.30 2.02 9.68
CA GLU A 281 34.49 2.77 8.73
C GLU A 281 33.68 3.86 9.44
N ARG A 282 33.22 4.85 8.68
CA ARG A 282 32.34 5.90 9.22
C ARG A 282 30.89 5.46 9.13
N ILE A 283 30.25 5.28 10.28
CA ILE A 283 28.81 5.04 10.38
C ILE A 283 28.07 6.37 10.26
N ARG A 284 27.02 6.38 9.43
CA ARG A 284 26.12 7.53 9.28
C ARG A 284 25.30 7.77 10.53
N ARG A 285 24.84 9.00 10.72
CA ARG A 285 24.00 9.34 11.87
C ARG A 285 22.54 8.99 11.57
N PHE A 286 21.99 8.05 12.32
CA PHE A 286 20.57 7.68 12.31
C PHE A 286 19.92 8.27 13.55
N ASN A 287 18.82 9.02 13.44
CA ASN A 287 17.99 9.29 14.62
C ASN A 287 16.63 9.92 14.33
N GLY A 288 15.58 9.13 14.55
CA GLY A 288 14.20 9.50 14.85
C GLY A 288 13.74 8.64 16.02
N GLY A 289 14.33 8.85 17.21
CA GLY A 289 14.02 8.14 18.45
C GLY A 289 14.47 6.67 18.59
N LEU A 290 14.57 5.88 17.52
CA LEU A 290 14.75 4.41 17.60
C LEU A 290 16.00 3.96 18.39
N PHE A 291 17.15 4.61 18.18
CA PHE A 291 18.44 4.24 18.79
C PHE A 291 18.87 5.15 19.96
N SER A 292 17.98 6.02 20.46
CA SER A 292 18.32 6.98 21.51
C SER A 292 18.71 6.31 22.84
N GLU A 293 18.01 5.23 23.19
CA GLU A 293 18.22 4.44 24.41
C GLU A 293 18.40 2.96 24.04
N PRO A 294 19.63 2.51 23.69
CA PRO A 294 19.87 1.14 23.29
C PRO A 294 19.76 0.19 24.50
N ASP A 295 18.57 -0.35 24.74
CA ASP A 295 18.35 -1.48 25.65
C ASP A 295 18.56 -2.80 24.89
N VAL A 296 19.71 -3.43 25.11
CA VAL A 296 20.06 -4.71 24.49
C VAL A 296 19.73 -5.87 25.42
N ILE A 297 19.03 -6.87 24.88
CA ILE A 297 18.78 -8.13 25.57
C ILE A 297 19.97 -9.06 25.33
N PRO A 298 20.65 -9.56 26.38
CA PRO A 298 21.67 -10.59 26.23
C PRO A 298 21.07 -11.85 25.62
N LEU A 299 21.71 -12.37 24.56
CA LEU A 299 21.23 -13.56 23.86
C LEU A 299 22.11 -14.78 24.17
N THR A 300 21.46 -15.94 24.23
CA THR A 300 22.15 -17.24 24.19
C THR A 300 22.64 -17.56 22.79
N ARG A 301 23.54 -18.55 22.65
CA ARG A 301 24.03 -19.03 21.35
C ARG A 301 22.88 -19.34 20.38
N ASP A 302 21.89 -20.10 20.83
CA ASP A 302 20.76 -20.50 19.98
C ASP A 302 19.91 -19.30 19.54
N GLN A 303 19.75 -18.30 20.41
CA GLN A 303 19.03 -17.05 20.08
C GLN A 303 19.83 -16.17 19.10
N ILE A 304 21.16 -16.12 19.22
CA ILE A 304 22.03 -15.45 18.25
C ILE A 304 21.94 -16.15 16.88
N ASP A 305 21.95 -17.47 16.86
CA ASP A 305 21.82 -18.26 15.63
C ASP A 305 20.46 -18.02 14.95
N LEU A 306 19.36 -17.89 15.72
CA LEU A 306 18.05 -17.49 15.18
C LEU A 306 18.07 -16.08 14.57
N LEU A 307 18.70 -15.12 15.25
CA LEU A 307 18.81 -13.75 14.75
C LEU A 307 19.69 -13.68 13.48
N LEU A 308 20.78 -14.43 13.45
CA LEU A 308 21.67 -14.55 12.29
C LEU A 308 20.97 -15.17 11.08
N GLN A 309 20.10 -16.16 11.30
CA GLN A 309 19.30 -16.73 10.22
C GLN A 309 18.38 -15.69 9.56
N ALA A 310 17.78 -14.79 10.35
CA ALA A 310 16.98 -13.69 9.83
C ALA A 310 17.86 -12.64 9.11
N ALA A 311 19.06 -12.35 9.64
CA ALA A 311 19.99 -11.39 9.05
C ALA A 311 20.54 -11.83 7.68
N ARG A 312 20.58 -13.14 7.41
CA ARG A 312 21.01 -13.69 6.10
C ARG A 312 19.98 -13.53 4.97
N ALA A 313 18.74 -13.15 5.30
CA ALA A 313 17.74 -12.87 4.28
C ALA A 313 18.06 -11.53 3.58
N ASP A 314 17.43 -11.29 2.42
CA ASP A 314 17.58 -10.04 1.69
C ASP A 314 16.47 -9.05 2.08
N TRP A 315 16.78 -8.12 2.96
CA TRP A 315 15.86 -7.14 3.52
C TRP A 315 15.43 -6.05 2.53
N ARG A 316 16.03 -6.00 1.33
CA ARG A 316 15.55 -5.14 0.22
C ARG A 316 14.19 -5.60 -0.31
N HIS A 317 13.85 -6.87 -0.11
CA HIS A 317 12.60 -7.49 -0.57
C HIS A 317 11.58 -7.70 0.56
N VAL A 318 11.88 -7.28 1.78
CA VAL A 318 10.96 -7.44 2.91
C VAL A 318 9.95 -6.31 2.93
N GLU A 319 8.66 -6.65 2.89
CA GLU A 319 7.58 -5.68 3.11
C GLU A 319 7.66 -5.12 4.53
N PRO A 320 7.64 -3.78 4.72
CA PRO A 320 7.56 -3.14 6.04
C PRO A 320 6.36 -3.59 6.87
N ALA A 321 5.32 -4.14 6.23
CA ALA A 321 4.23 -4.85 6.88
C ALA A 321 4.67 -5.90 7.92
N ILE A 322 5.88 -6.49 7.77
CA ILE A 322 6.42 -7.48 8.71
C ILE A 322 6.41 -6.98 10.15
N PHE A 323 6.67 -5.69 10.40
CA PHE A 323 6.73 -5.12 11.74
C PHE A 323 5.37 -5.21 12.45
N GLY A 324 4.26 -5.05 11.72
CA GLY A 324 2.90 -5.24 12.24
C GLY A 324 2.66 -6.69 12.67
N THR A 325 3.00 -7.66 11.81
CA THR A 325 2.83 -9.09 12.13
C THR A 325 3.71 -9.56 13.31
N LEU A 326 4.88 -8.95 13.47
CA LEU A 326 5.78 -9.25 14.59
C LEU A 326 5.26 -8.67 15.90
N LEU A 327 4.67 -7.47 15.86
CA LEU A 327 3.95 -6.92 17.00
C LEU A 327 2.82 -7.86 17.41
N GLU A 328 1.92 -8.24 16.50
CA GLU A 328 0.80 -9.15 16.79
C GLU A 328 1.24 -10.46 17.47
N ARG A 329 2.37 -11.00 17.03
CA ARG A 329 2.92 -12.26 17.56
C ARG A 329 3.66 -12.09 18.89
N ALA A 330 4.25 -10.92 19.15
CA ALA A 330 4.92 -10.56 20.41
C ALA A 330 3.96 -9.98 21.46
N LEU A 331 2.75 -9.60 21.06
CA LEU A 331 1.67 -9.24 21.97
C LEU A 331 1.12 -10.49 22.64
N ASP A 332 0.75 -10.35 23.92
CA ASP A 332 0.14 -11.44 24.68
C ASP A 332 -1.20 -11.85 24.05
N THR A 333 -1.63 -13.11 24.21
CA THR A 333 -2.85 -13.65 23.54
C THR A 333 -4.09 -12.77 23.81
N HIS A 334 -4.13 -12.10 24.95
CA HIS A 334 -5.19 -11.18 25.34
C HIS A 334 -5.11 -9.78 24.71
N GLU A 335 -3.90 -9.21 24.58
CA GLU A 335 -3.69 -7.96 23.85
C GLU A 335 -4.13 -8.14 22.38
N ARG A 336 -3.93 -9.33 21.79
CA ARG A 336 -4.39 -9.66 20.43
C ARG A 336 -5.90 -9.50 20.21
N HIS A 337 -6.76 -9.87 21.18
CA HIS A 337 -8.23 -9.77 21.02
C HIS A 337 -8.79 -8.35 21.23
N LYS A 338 -8.14 -7.52 22.07
CA LYS A 338 -8.53 -6.11 22.25
C LYS A 338 -8.14 -5.25 21.04
N LEU A 339 -7.17 -5.71 20.27
CA LEU A 339 -6.49 -4.99 19.20
C LEU A 339 -6.84 -5.56 17.82
N GLY A 340 -8.12 -5.80 17.51
CA GLY A 340 -8.59 -6.26 16.19
C GLY A 340 -8.34 -5.27 15.03
N ALA A 341 -7.16 -4.65 14.98
CA ALA A 341 -6.81 -3.46 14.23
C ALA A 341 -5.32 -3.41 13.78
N HIS A 342 -4.50 -4.48 13.87
CA HIS A 342 -3.05 -4.29 13.71
C HIS A 342 -2.37 -4.88 12.47
N TYR A 343 -3.10 -5.54 11.59
CA TYR A 343 -2.62 -5.76 10.23
C TYR A 343 -3.76 -5.88 9.24
N THR A 344 -3.78 -4.96 8.28
CA THR A 344 -4.66 -5.05 7.10
C THR A 344 -3.83 -5.59 5.95
N PRO A 345 -4.20 -6.73 5.32
CA PRO A 345 -3.45 -7.26 4.19
C PRO A 345 -3.27 -6.23 3.09
N ARG A 346 -2.08 -6.19 2.46
CA ARG A 346 -1.74 -5.21 1.42
C ARG A 346 -2.80 -5.09 0.33
N ALA A 347 -3.31 -6.21 -0.17
CA ALA A 347 -4.35 -6.23 -1.20
C ALA A 347 -5.65 -5.51 -0.77
N TYR A 348 -5.96 -5.49 0.53
CA TYR A 348 -7.14 -4.81 1.06
C TYR A 348 -6.85 -3.32 1.29
N VAL A 349 -5.63 -3.00 1.73
CA VAL A 349 -5.16 -1.61 1.82
C VAL A 349 -5.19 -0.94 0.44
N GLU A 350 -4.56 -1.54 -0.56
CA GLU A 350 -4.53 -1.00 -1.94
C GLU A 350 -5.94 -0.83 -2.49
N ARG A 351 -6.85 -1.77 -2.20
CA ARG A 351 -8.25 -1.71 -2.65
C ARG A 351 -9.02 -0.49 -2.12
N LEU A 352 -8.56 0.12 -1.03
CA LEU A 352 -9.15 1.34 -0.48
C LEU A 352 -8.29 2.58 -0.79
N VAL A 353 -6.96 2.51 -0.65
CA VAL A 353 -6.04 3.61 -0.95
C VAL A 353 -6.15 4.06 -2.40
N LEU A 354 -6.30 3.13 -3.35
CA LEU A 354 -6.42 3.46 -4.77
C LEU A 354 -7.61 4.39 -5.06
N PRO A 355 -8.88 4.01 -4.77
CA PRO A 355 -10.02 4.88 -5.04
C PRO A 355 -10.08 6.13 -4.14
N THR A 356 -9.54 6.09 -2.91
CA THR A 356 -9.57 7.23 -1.99
C THR A 356 -8.59 8.34 -2.36
N LEU A 357 -7.37 7.98 -2.77
CA LEU A 357 -6.24 8.92 -2.89
C LEU A 357 -5.65 8.90 -4.30
N ILE A 358 -5.23 7.73 -4.77
CA ILE A 358 -4.36 7.63 -5.96
C ILE A 358 -5.13 7.87 -7.26
N GLU A 359 -6.35 7.37 -7.39
CA GLU A 359 -7.18 7.62 -8.57
C GLU A 359 -7.50 9.11 -8.76
N PRO A 360 -7.94 9.87 -7.73
CA PRO A 360 -8.05 11.33 -7.82
C PRO A 360 -6.77 12.02 -8.27
N LEU A 361 -5.63 11.72 -7.61
CA LEU A 361 -4.34 12.32 -7.97
C LEU A 361 -3.92 11.97 -9.40
N ARG A 362 -4.23 10.76 -9.88
CA ARG A 362 -3.98 10.37 -11.27
C ARG A 362 -4.87 11.10 -12.26
N ARG A 363 -6.13 11.40 -11.94
CA ARG A 363 -6.99 12.22 -12.80
C ARG A 363 -6.46 13.65 -12.91
N ASP A 364 -5.99 14.21 -11.79
CA ASP A 364 -5.32 15.51 -11.76
C ASP A 364 -4.07 15.47 -12.66
N TRP A 365 -3.24 14.43 -12.50
CA TRP A 365 -2.03 14.23 -13.31
C TRP A 365 -2.33 14.12 -14.81
N GLN A 366 -3.31 13.30 -15.21
CA GLN A 366 -3.71 13.15 -16.61
C GLN A 366 -4.12 14.50 -17.23
N THR A 367 -4.83 15.33 -16.47
CA THR A 367 -5.22 16.68 -16.91
C THR A 367 -3.98 17.54 -17.17
N VAL A 368 -2.99 17.49 -16.27
CA VAL A 368 -1.71 18.21 -16.40
C VAL A 368 -0.91 17.69 -17.59
N GLN A 369 -0.86 16.37 -17.82
CA GLN A 369 -0.17 15.79 -18.97
C GLN A 369 -0.78 16.28 -20.29
N VAL A 370 -2.11 16.29 -20.40
CA VAL A 370 -2.81 16.80 -21.59
C VAL A 370 -2.50 18.28 -21.81
N ALA A 371 -2.55 19.10 -20.75
CA ALA A 371 -2.23 20.52 -20.82
C ALA A 371 -0.77 20.77 -21.24
N ALA A 372 0.18 20.05 -20.65
CA ALA A 372 1.60 20.15 -20.97
C ALA A 372 1.89 19.76 -22.43
N LEU A 373 1.29 18.67 -22.92
CA LEU A 373 1.41 18.25 -24.32
C LEU A 373 0.81 19.28 -25.28
N ALA A 374 -0.33 19.88 -24.94
CA ALA A 374 -0.96 20.93 -25.74
C ALA A 374 -0.08 22.18 -25.81
N LEU A 375 0.53 22.60 -24.69
CA LEU A 375 1.47 23.73 -24.64
C LEU A 375 2.73 23.46 -25.45
N ARG A 376 3.26 22.23 -25.40
CA ARG A 376 4.41 21.83 -26.21
C ARG A 376 4.10 21.84 -27.71
N ALA A 377 2.91 21.40 -28.10
CA ALA A 377 2.45 21.47 -29.49
C ALA A 377 2.28 22.91 -30.00
N GLN A 378 2.12 23.89 -29.09
CA GLN A 378 2.07 25.31 -29.38
C GLN A 378 3.46 25.99 -29.30
N ASP A 379 4.55 25.21 -29.27
CA ASP A 379 5.93 25.70 -29.13
C ASP A 379 6.15 26.55 -27.86
N ARG A 380 5.49 26.15 -26.76
CA ARG A 380 5.60 26.78 -25.43
C ARG A 380 6.13 25.81 -24.37
N PRO A 381 7.36 25.27 -24.52
CA PRO A 381 7.92 24.26 -23.62
C PRO A 381 8.08 24.76 -22.18
N ASP A 382 8.48 26.02 -21.97
CA ASP A 382 8.65 26.59 -20.62
C ASP A 382 7.38 26.53 -19.78
N LYS A 383 6.23 26.77 -20.42
CA LYS A 383 4.93 26.72 -19.74
C LYS A 383 4.43 25.29 -19.55
N ALA A 384 4.80 24.37 -20.45
CA ALA A 384 4.56 22.95 -20.20
C ALA A 384 5.34 22.49 -18.95
N LEU A 385 6.58 22.97 -18.79
CA LEU A 385 7.41 22.68 -17.63
C LEU A 385 6.82 23.29 -16.35
N GLU A 386 6.38 24.55 -16.39
CA GLU A 386 5.72 25.22 -15.26
C GLU A 386 4.47 24.47 -14.78
N GLU A 387 3.63 24.00 -15.70
CA GLU A 387 2.43 23.21 -15.37
C GLU A 387 2.77 21.90 -14.65
N VAL A 388 3.79 21.18 -15.12
CA VAL A 388 4.24 19.92 -14.51
C VAL A 388 4.90 20.18 -13.14
N ARG A 389 5.74 21.22 -13.02
CA ARG A 389 6.35 21.63 -11.74
C ARG A 389 5.31 22.02 -10.70
N ARG A 390 4.25 22.74 -11.11
CA ARG A 390 3.14 23.09 -10.22
C ARG A 390 2.46 21.84 -9.67
N PHE A 391 2.23 20.84 -10.53
CA PHE A 391 1.66 19.56 -10.09
C PHE A 391 2.61 18.79 -9.17
N HIS A 392 3.91 18.73 -9.49
CA HIS A 392 4.90 18.10 -8.62
C HIS A 392 4.92 18.76 -7.23
N HIS A 393 4.94 20.10 -7.18
CA HIS A 393 4.86 20.84 -5.93
C HIS A 393 3.57 20.53 -5.16
N GLN A 394 2.42 20.47 -5.83
CA GLN A 394 1.15 20.07 -5.20
C GLN A 394 1.21 18.64 -4.64
N LEU A 395 1.80 17.70 -5.38
CA LEU A 395 1.96 16.31 -4.96
C LEU A 395 2.84 16.20 -3.70
N CYS A 396 3.93 16.96 -3.63
CA CYS A 396 4.84 17.02 -2.47
C CYS A 396 4.26 17.75 -1.25
N HIS A 397 3.11 18.41 -1.38
CA HIS A 397 2.39 19.08 -0.27
C HIS A 397 1.07 18.39 0.08
N THR A 398 0.68 17.33 -0.64
CA THR A 398 -0.55 16.58 -0.37
C THR A 398 -0.41 15.82 0.95
N ARG A 399 -1.36 15.95 1.89
CA ARG A 399 -1.31 15.30 3.21
C ARG A 399 -2.35 14.19 3.33
N VAL A 400 -1.96 13.06 3.90
CA VAL A 400 -2.80 11.86 4.08
C VAL A 400 -2.88 11.52 5.56
N LEU A 401 -4.09 11.43 6.11
CA LEU A 401 -4.32 11.08 7.52
C LEU A 401 -4.92 9.68 7.65
N ASP A 402 -4.33 8.87 8.54
CA ASP A 402 -4.96 7.68 9.10
C ASP A 402 -5.26 7.91 10.60
N PRO A 403 -6.52 8.17 10.99
CA PRO A 403 -6.90 8.47 12.37
C PRO A 403 -7.00 7.24 13.29
N ALA A 404 -6.58 6.06 12.82
CA ALA A 404 -6.45 4.85 13.61
C ALA A 404 -5.34 3.97 12.97
N CYS A 405 -4.12 4.53 12.89
CA CYS A 405 -3.14 4.06 11.91
C CYS A 405 -2.51 2.70 12.23
N GLY A 406 -2.65 2.18 13.45
CA GLY A 406 -2.05 0.92 13.85
C GLY A 406 -0.55 0.92 13.57
N SER A 407 -0.06 -0.11 12.88
CA SER A 407 1.34 -0.21 12.47
C SER A 407 1.69 0.60 11.22
N GLY A 408 0.80 1.48 10.74
CA GLY A 408 1.06 2.40 9.63
C GLY A 408 0.91 1.83 8.22
N ASN A 409 0.27 0.67 8.03
CA ASN A 409 0.25 0.01 6.71
C ASN A 409 -0.49 0.82 5.62
N PHE A 410 -1.58 1.50 5.96
CA PHE A 410 -2.29 2.40 5.03
C PHE A 410 -1.42 3.57 4.59
N LEU A 411 -0.75 4.20 5.55
CA LEU A 411 0.16 5.32 5.31
C LEU A 411 1.35 4.90 4.45
N TYR A 412 1.93 3.72 4.69
CA TYR A 412 3.00 3.17 3.88
C TYR A 412 2.58 2.89 2.43
N VAL A 413 1.45 2.22 2.22
CA VAL A 413 0.95 1.93 0.87
C VAL A 413 0.60 3.22 0.13
N ALA A 414 0.03 4.22 0.83
CA ALA A 414 -0.20 5.55 0.28
C ALA A 414 1.11 6.23 -0.15
N LEU A 415 2.15 6.22 0.70
CA LEU A 415 3.48 6.73 0.40
C LEU A 415 4.07 6.07 -0.84
N GLU A 416 4.02 4.74 -0.90
CA GLU A 416 4.58 4.00 -2.03
C GLU A 416 3.91 4.38 -3.35
N HIS A 417 2.57 4.46 -3.38
CA HIS A 417 1.86 4.83 -4.60
C HIS A 417 2.07 6.30 -4.98
N MET A 418 2.12 7.23 -4.02
CA MET A 418 2.44 8.63 -4.28
C MET A 418 3.87 8.78 -4.82
N LYS A 419 4.83 8.02 -4.28
CA LYS A 419 6.21 7.95 -4.79
C LYS A 419 6.29 7.40 -6.22
N ARG A 420 5.50 6.36 -6.54
CA ARG A 420 5.40 5.87 -7.93
C ARG A 420 4.85 6.94 -8.86
N LEU A 421 3.81 7.67 -8.46
CA LEU A 421 3.28 8.79 -9.23
C LEU A 421 4.30 9.92 -9.38
N GLU A 422 5.02 10.27 -8.32
CA GLU A 422 6.11 11.25 -8.37
C GLU A 422 7.17 10.86 -9.40
N GLY A 423 7.58 9.59 -9.44
CA GLY A 423 8.52 9.08 -10.46
C GLY A 423 8.02 9.32 -11.89
N GLU A 424 6.73 9.14 -12.17
CA GLU A 424 6.13 9.46 -13.47
C GLU A 424 6.21 10.96 -13.80
N VAL A 425 5.98 11.82 -12.79
CA VAL A 425 6.06 13.28 -12.94
C VAL A 425 7.49 13.73 -13.22
N LEU A 426 8.47 13.22 -12.46
CA LEU A 426 9.89 13.53 -12.63
C LEU A 426 10.42 13.09 -13.99
N ASN A 427 9.98 11.93 -14.49
CA ASN A 427 10.33 11.48 -15.84
C ASN A 427 9.81 12.45 -16.91
N LEU A 428 8.56 12.92 -16.79
CA LEU A 428 8.05 13.90 -17.75
C LEU A 428 8.81 15.23 -17.69
N LEU A 429 9.23 15.68 -16.51
CA LEU A 429 10.10 16.86 -16.38
C LEU A 429 11.44 16.66 -17.10
N ALA A 430 12.08 15.50 -16.90
CA ALA A 430 13.31 15.15 -17.58
C ALA A 430 13.14 15.13 -19.12
N ASP A 431 12.06 14.51 -19.61
CA ASP A 431 11.71 14.47 -21.05
C ASP A 431 11.43 15.86 -21.63
N LEU A 432 10.99 16.81 -20.81
CA LEU A 432 10.78 18.21 -21.19
C LEU A 432 12.06 19.05 -21.16
N GLY A 433 13.22 18.44 -20.87
CA GLY A 433 14.53 19.09 -20.91
C GLY A 433 15.06 19.53 -19.54
N GLU A 434 14.41 19.14 -18.44
CA GLU A 434 14.84 19.50 -17.09
C GLU A 434 15.91 18.55 -16.53
N THR A 435 17.11 18.61 -17.12
CA THR A 435 18.27 17.84 -16.63
C THR A 435 19.04 18.54 -15.49
N GLN A 436 18.97 19.88 -15.39
CA GLN A 436 19.68 20.67 -14.36
C GLN A 436 18.80 21.05 -13.15
N GLY A 437 17.47 21.20 -13.34
CA GLY A 437 16.53 21.59 -12.28
C GLY A 437 16.18 20.50 -11.27
N LEU A 438 16.46 19.23 -11.59
CA LEU A 438 16.34 18.10 -10.64
C LEU A 438 17.25 18.27 -9.40
N LEU A 439 18.37 18.99 -9.54
CA LEU A 439 19.25 19.37 -8.43
C LEU A 439 18.71 20.56 -7.62
N ASP A 440 17.97 21.49 -8.25
CA ASP A 440 17.33 22.62 -7.58
C ASP A 440 16.05 22.21 -6.83
N MET A 441 15.42 21.11 -7.25
CA MET A 441 14.32 20.44 -6.54
C MET A 441 14.82 19.56 -5.38
N ALA A 442 16.14 19.54 -5.09
CA ALA A 442 16.71 18.79 -3.98
C ALA A 442 16.09 19.26 -2.65
N GLY A 443 15.15 18.46 -2.14
CA GLY A 443 14.44 18.70 -0.88
C GLY A 443 12.93 18.86 -1.02
N VAL A 444 12.37 19.01 -2.23
CA VAL A 444 10.92 19.01 -2.47
C VAL A 444 10.56 17.68 -3.11
N THR A 445 10.20 16.70 -2.30
CA THR A 445 9.85 15.36 -2.77
C THR A 445 8.72 14.79 -1.92
N VAL A 446 8.05 13.77 -2.43
CA VAL A 446 7.11 13.03 -1.58
C VAL A 446 7.89 12.33 -0.47
N ASP A 447 7.58 12.56 0.80
CA ASP A 447 8.34 11.93 1.90
C ASP A 447 7.44 11.65 3.13
N PRO A 448 7.94 10.94 4.16
CA PRO A 448 7.14 10.56 5.33
C PRO A 448 6.36 11.69 6.02
N HIS A 449 6.81 12.95 5.97
CA HIS A 449 6.14 14.05 6.68
C HIS A 449 4.69 14.31 6.22
N GLN A 450 4.35 13.88 5.00
CA GLN A 450 3.00 14.03 4.44
C GLN A 450 1.99 13.02 5.00
N PHE A 451 2.46 11.97 5.67
CA PHE A 451 1.65 10.85 6.11
C PHE A 451 1.44 10.92 7.61
N LEU A 452 0.22 11.29 8.00
CA LEU A 452 -0.17 11.62 9.37
C LEU A 452 -0.91 10.44 9.99
N GLY A 453 -0.63 10.13 11.25
CA GLY A 453 -1.25 9.01 11.96
C GLY A 453 -1.68 9.37 13.37
N LEU A 454 -2.86 8.91 13.80
CA LEU A 454 -3.28 8.92 15.20
C LEU A 454 -3.39 7.48 15.69
N GLU A 455 -2.75 7.17 16.82
CA GLU A 455 -2.75 5.82 17.38
C GLU A 455 -2.69 5.86 18.91
N ILE A 456 -3.56 5.10 19.58
CA ILE A 456 -3.65 5.07 21.05
C ILE A 456 -2.64 4.10 21.68
N ASN A 457 -2.13 3.14 20.91
CA ASN A 457 -1.11 2.20 21.36
C ASN A 457 0.28 2.76 21.05
N PRO A 458 1.09 3.10 22.06
CA PRO A 458 2.39 3.72 21.85
C PRO A 458 3.37 2.81 21.08
N ARG A 459 3.20 1.49 21.13
CA ARG A 459 3.99 0.54 20.33
C ARG A 459 3.66 0.64 18.84
N ALA A 460 2.37 0.64 18.51
CA ALA A 460 1.91 0.67 17.14
C ALA A 460 2.30 2.00 16.47
N ALA A 461 2.17 3.12 17.21
CA ALA A 461 2.62 4.43 16.77
C ALA A 461 4.13 4.45 16.41
N ALA A 462 4.99 3.93 17.30
CA ALA A 462 6.43 3.85 17.03
C ALA A 462 6.76 2.97 15.80
N ILE A 463 6.00 1.89 15.59
CA ILE A 463 6.16 1.04 14.41
C ILE A 463 5.73 1.75 13.12
N ALA A 464 4.61 2.47 13.15
CA ALA A 464 4.11 3.21 12.00
C ALA A 464 5.14 4.21 11.46
N GLU A 465 5.83 4.92 12.37
CA GLU A 465 6.92 5.83 12.01
C GLU A 465 8.07 5.09 11.30
N MET A 466 8.49 3.94 11.84
CA MET A 466 9.57 3.14 11.24
C MET A 466 9.17 2.56 9.89
N VAL A 467 7.94 2.10 9.75
CA VAL A 467 7.39 1.53 8.50
C VAL A 467 7.42 2.56 7.37
N LEU A 468 7.06 3.82 7.65
CA LEU A 468 7.15 4.91 6.67
C LEU A 468 8.59 5.18 6.22
N TRP A 469 9.52 5.26 7.18
CA TRP A 469 10.93 5.50 6.88
C TRP A 469 11.56 4.39 6.05
N ILE A 470 11.31 3.13 6.42
CA ILE A 470 11.81 1.97 5.66
C ILE A 470 11.25 2.00 4.25
N GLY A 471 9.94 2.27 4.08
CA GLY A 471 9.32 2.38 2.76
C GLY A 471 9.94 3.48 1.89
N TYR A 472 10.18 4.66 2.48
CA TYR A 472 10.85 5.77 1.81
C TYR A 472 12.28 5.41 1.38
N LEU A 473 13.07 4.83 2.28
CA LEU A 473 14.46 4.44 2.02
C LEU A 473 14.56 3.33 0.96
N GLN A 474 13.66 2.33 1.01
CA GLN A 474 13.57 1.28 -0.02
C GLN A 474 13.29 1.89 -1.39
N TRP A 475 12.35 2.82 -1.48
CA TRP A 475 12.03 3.48 -2.74
C TRP A 475 13.22 4.31 -3.25
N HIS A 476 13.83 5.11 -2.39
CA HIS A 476 14.98 5.95 -2.74
C HIS A 476 16.15 5.10 -3.25
N HIS A 477 16.48 4.02 -2.54
CA HIS A 477 17.52 3.08 -2.97
C HIS A 477 17.18 2.43 -4.32
N ARG A 478 15.91 2.08 -4.57
CA ARG A 478 15.49 1.45 -5.83
C ARG A 478 15.75 2.34 -7.04
N ILE A 479 15.49 3.64 -6.90
CA ILE A 479 15.64 4.66 -7.94
C ILE A 479 17.10 5.07 -8.11
N HIS A 480 17.79 5.45 -7.02
CA HIS A 480 19.12 6.04 -7.09
C HIS A 480 20.26 5.01 -7.00
N LYS A 481 19.96 3.74 -6.70
CA LYS A 481 20.93 2.66 -6.40
C LYS A 481 21.92 3.00 -5.27
N SER A 482 21.62 4.06 -4.52
CA SER A 482 22.45 4.63 -3.47
C SER A 482 21.55 5.43 -2.52
N LEU A 483 22.04 5.60 -1.29
CA LEU A 483 21.45 6.47 -0.27
C LEU A 483 22.47 7.54 0.19
N ALA A 484 23.57 7.70 -0.56
CA ALA A 484 24.68 8.58 -0.19
C ALA A 484 24.34 10.08 -0.22
N ASP A 485 23.34 10.45 -1.03
CA ASP A 485 22.81 11.80 -1.21
C ASP A 485 21.79 12.22 -0.15
N LEU A 486 21.26 11.26 0.63
CA LEU A 486 20.40 11.61 1.76
C LEU A 486 21.18 12.40 2.82
N PRO A 487 20.60 13.46 3.40
CA PRO A 487 21.23 14.22 4.48
C PRO A 487 21.24 13.44 5.80
N ASP A 488 22.19 13.75 6.68
CA ASP A 488 22.13 13.33 8.09
C ASP A 488 21.21 14.29 8.89
N PRO A 489 20.42 13.80 9.86
CA PRO A 489 20.25 12.38 10.20
C PRO A 489 19.39 11.63 9.16
N ILE A 490 19.68 10.34 8.96
CA ILE A 490 18.97 9.46 8.00
C ILE A 490 17.47 9.39 8.30
N LEU A 491 17.16 9.17 9.57
CA LEU A 491 15.81 9.22 10.11
C LEU A 491 15.61 10.62 10.68
N ARG A 492 14.47 11.25 10.40
CA ARG A 492 14.06 12.51 11.03
C ARG A 492 12.78 12.26 11.81
N ASP A 493 12.66 12.88 12.96
CA ASP A 493 11.43 12.89 13.73
C ASP A 493 10.54 14.02 13.21
N PHE A 494 9.53 13.68 12.41
CA PHE A 494 8.59 14.65 11.86
C PHE A 494 7.41 14.92 12.80
N HIS A 495 7.27 14.16 13.90
CA HIS A 495 6.10 14.17 14.77
C HIS A 495 4.77 14.00 14.01
N ASN A 496 4.79 13.28 12.88
CA ASN A 496 3.65 13.03 12.01
C ASN A 496 2.78 11.86 12.50
N ILE A 497 3.32 10.97 13.33
CA ILE A 497 2.56 9.93 14.03
C ILE A 497 2.38 10.34 15.48
N GLU A 498 1.14 10.59 15.90
CA GLU A 498 0.80 11.09 17.22
C GLU A 498 0.21 9.97 18.09
N HIS A 499 0.79 9.76 19.27
CA HIS A 499 0.26 8.86 20.29
C HIS A 499 -0.87 9.54 21.08
N ARG A 500 -2.10 9.47 20.57
CA ARG A 500 -3.30 10.02 21.23
C ARG A 500 -4.60 9.41 20.71
N ASP A 501 -5.67 9.69 21.43
CA ASP A 501 -7.03 9.34 21.05
C ASP A 501 -7.54 10.22 19.90
N ALA A 502 -8.11 9.59 18.87
CA ALA A 502 -8.65 10.28 17.70
C ALA A 502 -10.09 10.79 17.88
N LEU A 503 -10.83 10.31 18.87
CA LEU A 503 -12.23 10.69 19.11
C LEU A 503 -12.36 11.81 20.14
N ILE A 504 -11.62 11.72 21.25
CA ILE A 504 -11.77 12.63 22.39
C ILE A 504 -10.44 13.13 22.95
N GLU A 505 -10.44 14.38 23.38
CA GLU A 505 -9.44 14.95 24.28
C GLU A 505 -10.05 15.09 25.68
N TYR A 506 -9.23 15.03 26.73
CA TYR A 506 -9.66 15.13 28.11
C TYR A 506 -8.52 15.66 28.99
N ASP A 507 -8.86 16.28 30.11
CA ASP A 507 -7.87 16.91 31.00
C ASP A 507 -7.18 15.90 31.93
N GLY A 508 -7.79 14.75 32.12
CA GLY A 508 -7.24 13.64 32.89
C GLY A 508 -8.21 12.47 33.00
N VAL A 509 -7.71 11.37 33.57
CA VAL A 509 -8.52 10.20 33.94
C VAL A 509 -8.45 10.04 35.45
N GLU A 510 -9.60 9.96 36.09
CA GLU A 510 -9.75 9.70 37.52
C GLU A 510 -10.49 8.38 37.75
N TYR A 511 -10.33 7.78 38.93
CA TYR A 511 -11.14 6.62 39.30
C TYR A 511 -12.40 7.05 40.02
N VAL A 512 -13.53 6.44 39.65
CA VAL A 512 -14.79 6.58 40.39
C VAL A 512 -14.60 5.92 41.75
N THR A 513 -14.90 6.64 42.83
CA THR A 513 -14.72 6.16 44.21
C THR A 513 -16.04 6.00 44.95
N ASP A 514 -16.06 5.12 45.95
CA ASP A 514 -17.15 5.02 46.92
C ASP A 514 -17.11 6.18 47.94
N GLU A 515 -18.09 6.23 48.85
CA GLU A 515 -18.15 7.26 49.92
C GLU A 515 -16.91 7.29 50.84
N ALA A 516 -16.10 6.22 50.84
CA ALA A 516 -14.86 6.11 51.61
C ALA A 516 -13.60 6.43 50.79
N GLY A 517 -13.75 6.88 49.54
CA GLY A 517 -12.64 7.22 48.65
C GLY A 517 -11.93 6.01 48.02
N ARG A 518 -12.51 4.81 48.09
CA ARG A 518 -11.93 3.60 47.47
C ARG A 518 -12.43 3.45 46.04
N PRO A 519 -11.56 3.14 45.05
CA PRO A 519 -11.99 2.95 43.67
C PRO A 519 -13.07 1.87 43.55
N LEU A 520 -14.19 2.22 42.94
CA LEU A 520 -15.17 1.25 42.48
C LEU A 520 -14.52 0.43 41.37
N THR A 521 -14.75 -0.88 41.38
CA THR A 521 -14.17 -1.80 40.42
C THR A 521 -15.24 -2.57 39.68
N ARG A 522 -14.94 -2.91 38.43
CA ARG A 522 -15.73 -3.81 37.59
C ARG A 522 -14.89 -5.02 37.22
N TRP A 523 -15.54 -6.09 36.77
CA TRP A 523 -14.84 -7.21 36.14
C TRP A 523 -14.04 -6.69 34.93
N ASP A 524 -12.85 -7.22 34.73
CA ASP A 524 -11.93 -6.78 33.67
C ASP A 524 -12.44 -7.04 32.24
N GLY A 525 -13.57 -7.73 32.11
CA GLY A 525 -14.27 -7.97 30.85
C GLY A 525 -13.84 -9.25 30.12
N HIS A 526 -12.84 -9.97 30.63
CA HIS A 526 -12.20 -11.06 29.89
C HIS A 526 -11.68 -12.23 30.73
N SER A 527 -11.15 -12.01 31.94
CA SER A 527 -10.62 -13.10 32.75
C SER A 527 -11.75 -14.03 33.13
N LYS A 528 -11.64 -15.31 32.76
CA LYS A 528 -12.62 -16.33 33.09
C LYS A 528 -12.01 -17.36 34.02
N LYS A 529 -12.86 -17.97 34.82
CA LYS A 529 -12.55 -19.16 35.61
C LYS A 529 -13.53 -20.26 35.23
N THR A 530 -13.06 -21.50 35.30
CA THR A 530 -13.93 -22.65 35.11
C THR A 530 -14.87 -22.76 36.31
N SER A 531 -16.18 -22.78 36.04
CA SER A 531 -17.21 -22.96 37.06
C SER A 531 -17.05 -24.33 37.73
N PRO A 532 -16.90 -24.39 39.06
CA PRO A 532 -16.78 -25.67 39.77
C PRO A 532 -18.08 -26.49 39.77
N VAL A 533 -19.20 -25.88 39.34
CA VAL A 533 -20.54 -26.51 39.31
C VAL A 533 -20.90 -26.98 37.91
N THR A 534 -20.68 -26.14 36.90
CA THR A 534 -21.12 -26.40 35.52
C THR A 534 -19.99 -26.82 34.58
N GLY A 535 -18.73 -26.60 34.97
CA GLY A 535 -17.57 -26.80 34.10
C GLY A 535 -17.44 -25.75 32.98
N GLU A 536 -18.34 -24.76 32.94
CA GLU A 536 -18.33 -23.69 31.94
C GLU A 536 -17.42 -22.53 32.34
N GLU A 537 -16.86 -21.84 31.36
CA GLU A 537 -16.05 -20.65 31.57
C GLU A 537 -16.92 -19.44 31.96
N ILE A 538 -16.83 -19.00 33.22
CA ILE A 538 -17.57 -17.86 33.78
C ILE A 538 -16.62 -16.69 34.10
N PRO A 539 -17.10 -15.43 34.15
CA PRO A 539 -16.29 -14.30 34.59
C PRO A 539 -15.56 -14.56 35.92
N ASP A 540 -14.25 -14.32 35.92
CA ASP A 540 -13.43 -14.37 37.14
C ASP A 540 -13.69 -13.11 37.98
N GLU A 541 -14.50 -13.26 39.02
CA GLU A 541 -14.87 -12.17 39.91
C GLU A 541 -13.69 -11.52 40.65
N THR A 542 -12.53 -12.18 40.70
CA THR A 542 -11.30 -11.67 41.36
C THR A 542 -10.50 -10.74 40.45
N ALA A 543 -10.68 -10.87 39.13
CA ALA A 543 -10.04 -10.03 38.13
C ALA A 543 -10.82 -8.72 37.97
N ARG A 544 -10.39 -7.71 38.73
CA ARG A 544 -11.11 -6.44 38.88
C ARG A 544 -10.25 -5.27 38.42
N VAL A 545 -10.86 -4.37 37.65
CA VAL A 545 -10.25 -3.11 37.21
C VAL A 545 -11.03 -1.92 37.77
N PRO A 546 -10.36 -0.82 38.14
CA PRO A 546 -11.03 0.42 38.53
C PRO A 546 -11.95 0.95 37.44
N ILE A 547 -13.06 1.59 37.84
CA ILE A 547 -13.93 2.31 36.92
C ILE A 547 -13.31 3.70 36.72
N GLU A 548 -13.05 4.03 35.45
CA GLU A 548 -12.48 5.31 35.06
C GLU A 548 -13.56 6.36 34.80
N ARG A 549 -13.21 7.63 35.01
CA ARG A 549 -13.97 8.82 34.67
C ARG A 549 -13.04 9.78 33.91
N TYR A 550 -13.48 10.20 32.74
CA TYR A 550 -12.75 11.16 31.90
C TYR A 550 -13.18 12.57 32.26
N ILE A 551 -12.21 13.45 32.50
CA ILE A 551 -12.43 14.83 32.97
C ILE A 551 -12.55 15.77 31.77
N GLU A 552 -13.66 16.49 31.67
CA GLU A 552 -13.97 17.46 30.60
C GLU A 552 -13.72 16.91 29.18
N PRO A 553 -14.36 15.78 28.80
CA PRO A 553 -14.16 15.17 27.49
C PRO A 553 -14.72 16.06 26.38
N ARG A 554 -13.92 16.28 25.34
CA ARG A 554 -14.23 17.16 24.20
C ARG A 554 -13.76 16.54 22.88
N LYS A 555 -14.30 17.02 21.75
CA LYS A 555 -13.99 16.49 20.41
C LYS A 555 -12.48 16.67 20.13
N ALA A 556 -11.79 15.58 19.77
CA ALA A 556 -10.38 15.66 19.41
C ALA A 556 -10.19 16.39 18.07
N THR A 557 -9.13 17.19 17.98
CA THR A 557 -8.81 17.90 16.72
C THR A 557 -7.92 17.03 15.82
N TRP A 558 -8.40 16.68 14.63
CA TRP A 558 -7.60 15.97 13.63
C TRP A 558 -6.62 16.90 12.92
N PRO A 559 -5.41 16.44 12.59
CA PRO A 559 -4.48 17.17 11.74
C PRO A 559 -5.11 17.51 10.38
N GLU A 560 -4.78 18.68 9.82
CA GLU A 560 -5.22 19.03 8.46
C GLU A 560 -4.66 18.04 7.43
N ALA A 561 -5.53 17.51 6.58
CA ALA A 561 -5.17 16.54 5.55
C ALA A 561 -6.08 16.65 4.32
N ASP A 562 -5.52 16.42 3.13
CA ASP A 562 -6.26 16.40 1.87
C ASP A 562 -7.07 15.10 1.71
N PHE A 563 -6.57 13.99 2.26
CA PHE A 563 -7.18 12.67 2.18
C PHE A 563 -7.16 11.99 3.54
N ILE A 564 -8.23 11.27 3.85
CA ILE A 564 -8.36 10.50 5.09
C ILE A 564 -8.59 9.02 4.74
N VAL A 565 -7.75 8.11 5.22
CA VAL A 565 -7.87 6.69 4.91
C VAL A 565 -7.47 5.82 6.09
N GLY A 566 -8.16 4.72 6.34
CA GLY A 566 -7.74 3.82 7.41
C GLY A 566 -8.67 2.63 7.66
N ASN A 567 -8.37 1.92 8.74
CA ASN A 567 -9.15 0.79 9.23
C ASN A 567 -9.41 0.94 10.74
N PRO A 568 -10.41 1.75 11.15
CA PRO A 568 -10.68 1.97 12.56
C PRO A 568 -11.30 0.72 13.24
N PRO A 569 -11.24 0.63 14.58
CA PRO A 569 -11.54 -0.61 15.31
C PRO A 569 -12.99 -1.11 15.21
N PHE A 570 -13.15 -2.42 15.00
CA PHE A 570 -14.44 -3.09 14.83
C PHE A 570 -15.05 -3.54 16.16
N ILE A 571 -15.81 -2.66 16.81
CA ILE A 571 -16.51 -2.99 18.06
C ILE A 571 -18.00 -2.72 17.91
N GLY A 572 -18.81 -3.78 17.96
CA GLY A 572 -20.25 -3.68 17.89
C GLY A 572 -20.84 -2.99 19.13
N ALA A 573 -21.95 -2.27 18.96
CA ALA A 573 -22.55 -1.46 20.02
C ALA A 573 -22.80 -2.20 21.35
N SER A 574 -23.22 -3.47 21.29
CA SER A 574 -23.50 -4.30 22.47
C SER A 574 -22.25 -4.73 23.24
N THR A 575 -21.08 -4.73 22.59
CA THR A 575 -19.80 -5.18 23.17
C THR A 575 -18.88 -4.02 23.59
N MET A 576 -19.24 -2.79 23.22
CA MET A 576 -18.39 -1.60 23.38
C MET A 576 -17.97 -1.34 24.84
N ARG A 577 -18.91 -1.35 25.78
CA ARG A 577 -18.63 -1.13 27.21
C ARG A 577 -17.73 -2.21 27.81
N ARG A 578 -17.93 -3.47 27.39
CA ARG A 578 -17.09 -4.60 27.81
C ARG A 578 -15.67 -4.44 27.28
N ALA A 579 -15.51 -3.99 26.04
CA ALA A 579 -14.21 -3.82 25.41
C ALA A 579 -13.44 -2.59 25.91
N LEU A 580 -14.11 -1.44 26.03
CA LEU A 580 -13.44 -0.14 26.18
C LEU A 580 -13.55 0.49 27.57
N GLY A 581 -14.53 0.13 28.40
CA GLY A 581 -14.81 0.93 29.61
C GLY A 581 -16.17 1.58 29.58
N ASP A 582 -16.86 1.60 30.73
CA ASP A 582 -18.07 2.40 30.87
C ASP A 582 -17.74 3.89 30.81
N GLY A 583 -16.71 4.32 31.54
CA GLY A 583 -16.26 5.72 31.55
C GLY A 583 -15.87 6.25 30.18
N TYR A 584 -15.09 5.48 29.41
CA TYR A 584 -14.68 5.88 28.07
C TYR A 584 -15.87 5.95 27.11
N VAL A 585 -16.74 4.93 27.11
CA VAL A 585 -17.92 4.90 26.25
C VAL A 585 -18.88 6.06 26.58
N GLU A 586 -19.05 6.39 27.85
CA GLU A 586 -19.84 7.54 28.28
C GLU A 586 -19.22 8.86 27.83
N ALA A 587 -17.91 9.02 27.95
CA ALA A 587 -17.19 10.19 27.46
C ALA A 587 -17.37 10.36 25.94
N VAL A 588 -17.10 9.32 25.13
CA VAL A 588 -17.26 9.37 23.68
C VAL A 588 -18.70 9.71 23.27
N ARG A 589 -19.71 9.07 23.88
CA ARG A 589 -21.12 9.34 23.57
C ARG A 589 -21.57 10.74 23.98
N ALA A 590 -21.08 11.24 25.11
CA ALA A 590 -21.37 12.60 25.56
C ALA A 590 -20.73 13.65 24.62
N THR A 591 -19.54 13.36 24.10
CA THR A 591 -18.83 14.22 23.15
C THR A 591 -19.41 14.19 21.73
N TRP A 592 -19.97 13.04 21.30
CA TRP A 592 -20.50 12.81 19.95
C TRP A 592 -21.98 12.41 19.95
N PRO A 593 -22.91 13.25 20.47
CA PRO A 593 -24.34 12.92 20.55
C PRO A 593 -25.00 12.78 19.17
N GLU A 594 -24.35 13.23 18.10
CA GLU A 594 -24.83 13.10 16.72
C GLU A 594 -24.71 11.66 16.19
N VAL A 595 -23.83 10.84 16.78
CA VAL A 595 -23.66 9.43 16.44
C VAL A 595 -24.61 8.60 17.32
N PRO A 596 -25.54 7.81 16.74
CA PRO A 596 -26.48 7.01 17.54
C PRO A 596 -25.75 6.04 18.48
N GLU A 597 -26.18 5.93 19.73
CA GLU A 597 -25.57 5.01 20.72
C GLU A 597 -25.58 3.53 20.29
N SER A 598 -26.50 3.18 19.38
CA SER A 598 -26.66 1.85 18.79
C SER A 598 -25.74 1.60 17.59
N ALA A 599 -24.98 2.61 17.15
CA ALA A 599 -24.01 2.46 16.06
C ALA A 599 -22.75 1.75 16.57
N ASP A 600 -22.10 1.04 15.65
CA ASP A 600 -20.80 0.42 15.90
C ASP A 600 -19.74 1.50 16.13
N PHE A 601 -18.70 1.16 16.91
CA PHE A 601 -17.68 2.10 17.35
C PHE A 601 -16.99 2.83 16.18
N VAL A 602 -16.69 2.08 15.11
CA VAL A 602 -16.10 2.56 13.85
C VAL A 602 -16.87 3.72 13.20
N MET A 603 -18.18 3.85 13.46
CA MET A 603 -19.00 4.89 12.86
C MET A 603 -18.69 6.30 13.38
N HIS A 604 -17.98 6.45 14.51
CA HIS A 604 -17.49 7.76 14.96
C HIS A 604 -16.43 8.30 13.99
N TRP A 605 -15.45 7.48 13.58
CA TRP A 605 -14.47 7.86 12.56
C TRP A 605 -15.12 8.21 11.23
N TRP A 606 -16.07 7.37 10.78
CA TRP A 606 -16.81 7.63 9.54
C TRP A 606 -17.54 8.98 9.59
N HIS A 607 -18.22 9.26 10.71
CA HIS A 607 -18.92 10.54 10.94
C HIS A 607 -17.97 11.74 10.90
N ILE A 608 -16.84 11.67 11.60
CA ILE A 608 -15.85 12.75 11.66
C ILE A 608 -15.30 13.04 10.26
N ALA A 609 -14.82 12.01 9.54
CA ALA A 609 -14.27 12.20 8.20
C ALA A 609 -15.30 12.72 7.19
N ALA A 610 -16.56 12.27 7.33
CA ALA A 610 -17.66 12.76 6.51
C ALA A 610 -17.93 14.25 6.74
N ASP A 611 -17.90 14.72 7.99
CA ASP A 611 -18.04 16.15 8.28
C ASP A 611 -16.81 16.95 7.82
N THR A 612 -15.58 16.44 7.96
CA THR A 612 -14.37 17.08 7.44
C THR A 612 -14.43 17.29 5.93
N VAL A 613 -14.85 16.28 5.16
CA VAL A 613 -15.00 16.41 3.70
C VAL A 613 -16.13 17.36 3.32
N ARG A 614 -17.27 17.33 4.03
CA ARG A 614 -18.39 18.26 3.78
C ARG A 614 -18.04 19.71 4.10
N ALA A 615 -17.17 19.93 5.07
CA ALA A 615 -16.61 21.24 5.40
C ALA A 615 -15.60 21.74 4.34
N GLY A 616 -15.24 20.90 3.36
CA GLY A 616 -14.23 21.23 2.34
C GLY A 616 -12.80 21.21 2.88
N GLN A 617 -12.58 20.62 4.06
CA GLN A 617 -11.27 20.52 4.71
C GLN A 617 -10.46 19.32 4.22
N ALA A 618 -11.12 18.33 3.63
CA ALA A 618 -10.50 17.20 2.94
C ALA A 618 -11.23 16.95 1.61
N ARG A 619 -10.53 16.41 0.62
CA ARG A 619 -11.08 16.09 -0.71
C ARG A 619 -11.95 14.84 -0.67
N GLN A 620 -11.44 13.77 -0.07
CA GLN A 620 -12.08 12.46 0.01
C GLN A 620 -11.64 11.71 1.28
N PHE A 621 -12.48 10.78 1.73
CA PHE A 621 -12.10 9.81 2.75
C PHE A 621 -12.46 8.38 2.35
N GLY A 622 -11.75 7.39 2.89
CA GLY A 622 -12.07 5.98 2.73
C GLY A 622 -11.85 5.17 3.99
N PHE A 623 -12.82 4.36 4.39
CA PHE A 623 -12.66 3.48 5.56
C PHE A 623 -13.05 2.04 5.27
N ILE A 624 -12.32 1.14 5.94
CA ILE A 624 -12.83 -0.20 6.23
C ILE A 624 -13.73 -0.11 7.47
N THR A 625 -14.90 -0.75 7.38
CA THR A 625 -15.86 -0.86 8.48
C THR A 625 -16.36 -2.31 8.59
N THR A 626 -17.12 -2.62 9.62
CA THR A 626 -17.89 -3.87 9.65
C THR A 626 -18.93 -3.89 8.52
N ASN A 627 -19.24 -5.05 7.95
CA ASN A 627 -20.30 -5.14 6.92
C ASN A 627 -21.71 -4.81 7.46
N SER A 628 -21.84 -4.65 8.78
CA SER A 628 -23.03 -4.16 9.47
C SER A 628 -23.32 -2.69 9.15
N ILE A 629 -22.44 -1.97 8.42
CA ILE A 629 -22.71 -0.61 7.92
C ILE A 629 -24.05 -0.50 7.18
N LYS A 630 -24.49 -1.59 6.54
CA LYS A 630 -25.80 -1.71 5.87
C LYS A 630 -26.99 -1.84 6.82
N GLN A 631 -26.76 -2.21 8.07
CA GLN A 631 -27.82 -2.44 9.06
C GLN A 631 -28.37 -1.11 9.56
N THR A 632 -29.62 -1.12 10.00
CA THR A 632 -30.42 0.09 10.28
C THR A 632 -29.70 1.14 11.13
N PHE A 633 -28.96 0.74 12.17
CA PHE A 633 -28.32 1.70 13.08
C PHE A 633 -27.10 2.38 12.48
N ASN A 634 -26.22 1.63 11.81
CA ASN A 634 -25.04 2.18 11.15
C ASN A 634 -25.42 2.94 9.87
N ARG A 635 -26.41 2.43 9.13
CA ARG A 635 -26.93 3.06 7.91
C ARG A 635 -27.49 4.46 8.18
N ARG A 636 -28.09 4.70 9.34
CA ARG A 636 -28.56 6.04 9.73
C ARG A 636 -27.44 7.09 9.80
N VAL A 637 -26.24 6.68 10.23
CA VAL A 637 -25.07 7.56 10.21
C VAL A 637 -24.76 7.93 8.77
N VAL A 638 -24.63 6.93 7.89
CA VAL A 638 -24.32 7.11 6.47
C VAL A 638 -25.39 7.97 5.76
N GLU A 639 -26.67 7.63 5.90
CA GLU A 639 -27.83 8.37 5.38
C GLU A 639 -27.82 9.85 5.80
N ALA A 640 -27.40 10.17 7.03
CA ALA A 640 -27.37 11.53 7.55
C ALA A 640 -26.37 12.46 6.85
N HIS A 641 -25.37 11.90 6.13
CA HIS A 641 -24.41 12.68 5.34
C HIS A 641 -24.67 12.59 3.82
N LEU A 642 -25.30 11.50 3.33
CA LEU A 642 -25.69 11.35 1.92
C LEU A 642 -27.00 12.07 1.56
N SER A 643 -27.89 12.25 2.52
CA SER A 643 -29.18 12.91 2.28
C SER A 643 -29.02 14.44 2.30
N PRO A 644 -29.74 15.18 1.44
CA PRO A 644 -29.87 16.63 1.59
C PRO A 644 -30.57 16.88 2.93
N SER A 645 -29.83 17.37 3.93
CA SER A 645 -30.39 17.55 5.28
C SER A 645 -31.37 18.74 5.29
N PRO A 646 -32.62 18.56 5.78
CA PRO A 646 -33.54 19.67 6.03
C PRO A 646 -33.29 20.39 7.36
N GLN A 647 -32.39 19.89 8.22
CA GLN A 647 -32.10 20.49 9.53
C GLN A 647 -30.63 20.96 9.68
N PRO A 648 -30.41 22.18 10.22
CA PRO A 648 -29.10 22.63 10.66
C PRO A 648 -28.67 21.83 11.89
N SER A 649 -27.41 21.39 11.92
CA SER A 649 -26.73 20.98 13.15
C SER A 649 -25.84 22.14 13.61
N PRO A 650 -25.46 22.21 14.90
CA PRO A 650 -24.59 23.27 15.41
C PRO A 650 -23.19 23.27 14.77
N THR A 651 -22.78 22.19 14.09
CA THR A 651 -21.58 22.11 13.24
C THR A 651 -21.87 22.30 11.75
N ARG A 652 -23.12 22.17 11.31
CA ARG A 652 -23.55 22.34 9.92
C ARG A 652 -23.94 23.79 9.69
N GLY A 653 -23.06 24.56 9.04
CA GLY A 653 -23.45 25.82 8.42
C GLY A 653 -24.67 25.62 7.50
N GLU A 654 -25.53 26.64 7.40
CA GLU A 654 -26.66 26.63 6.47
C GLU A 654 -26.16 26.32 5.04
N GLY A 655 -26.71 25.28 4.39
CA GLY A 655 -26.37 24.92 3.00
C GLY A 655 -25.28 23.85 2.80
N ALA A 656 -24.86 23.12 3.84
CA ALA A 656 -23.85 22.04 3.70
C ALA A 656 -24.29 20.93 2.73
N LYS A 657 -23.59 20.81 1.60
CA LYS A 657 -23.89 19.86 0.52
C LYS A 657 -23.84 18.40 1.00
N PRO A 658 -24.69 17.51 0.45
CA PRO A 658 -24.61 16.08 0.73
C PRO A 658 -23.32 15.48 0.15
N LEU A 659 -22.82 14.44 0.80
CA LEU A 659 -21.77 13.59 0.24
C LEU A 659 -22.33 12.67 -0.84
N ALA A 660 -21.42 12.15 -1.68
CA ALA A 660 -21.64 10.97 -2.50
C ALA A 660 -20.58 9.90 -2.16
N LEU A 661 -20.86 8.64 -2.51
CA LEU A 661 -19.85 7.58 -2.43
C LEU A 661 -19.20 7.39 -3.81
N ALA A 662 -17.87 7.53 -3.89
CA ALA A 662 -17.10 7.27 -5.11
C ALA A 662 -16.88 5.77 -5.31
N TYR A 663 -16.86 5.00 -4.22
CA TYR A 663 -16.53 3.59 -4.23
C TYR A 663 -17.17 2.87 -3.03
N ALA A 664 -17.67 1.66 -3.25
CA ALA A 664 -18.17 0.81 -2.18
C ALA A 664 -17.96 -0.70 -2.45
N ILE A 665 -17.54 -1.43 -1.42
CA ILE A 665 -17.72 -2.87 -1.27
C ILE A 665 -18.53 -3.10 0.00
N PRO A 666 -19.81 -3.46 -0.08
CA PRO A 666 -20.67 -3.56 1.10
C PRO A 666 -20.46 -4.85 1.90
N ASP A 667 -19.72 -5.82 1.35
CA ASP A 667 -19.52 -7.12 1.96
C ASP A 667 -18.28 -7.80 1.36
N HIS A 668 -17.25 -8.01 2.18
CA HIS A 668 -16.00 -8.62 1.77
C HIS A 668 -15.48 -9.54 2.88
N PRO A 669 -14.95 -10.74 2.55
CA PRO A 669 -14.41 -11.66 3.54
C PRO A 669 -13.15 -11.10 4.21
N TRP A 670 -13.02 -11.30 5.51
CA TRP A 670 -11.84 -10.99 6.30
C TRP A 670 -11.45 -12.20 7.14
N VAL A 671 -10.18 -12.57 7.12
CA VAL A 671 -9.65 -13.60 8.03
C VAL A 671 -9.06 -12.89 9.22
N ASP A 672 -9.62 -13.15 10.40
CA ASP A 672 -8.93 -12.84 11.63
C ASP A 672 -7.80 -13.86 11.81
N ALA A 673 -6.54 -13.40 11.69
CA ALA A 673 -5.36 -14.24 11.83
C ALA A 673 -5.20 -14.81 13.27
N ALA A 674 -5.92 -14.27 14.26
CA ALA A 674 -5.83 -14.72 15.64
C ALA A 674 -6.73 -15.91 15.98
N ASP A 675 -7.95 -15.99 15.42
CA ASP A 675 -8.98 -16.94 15.88
C ASP A 675 -9.74 -17.71 14.78
N GLY A 676 -9.54 -17.40 13.50
CA GLY A 676 -10.32 -18.01 12.42
C GLY A 676 -11.82 -17.69 12.46
N ALA A 677 -12.23 -16.67 13.21
CA ALA A 677 -13.59 -16.14 13.14
C ALA A 677 -13.77 -15.42 11.80
N ALA A 678 -14.74 -15.86 11.00
CA ALA A 678 -15.07 -15.24 9.71
C ALA A 678 -15.75 -13.88 9.93
N VAL A 679 -14.94 -12.82 10.02
CA VAL A 679 -15.44 -11.43 10.06
C VAL A 679 -15.71 -10.99 8.63
N ARG A 680 -16.75 -10.20 8.43
CA ARG A 680 -17.06 -9.58 7.13
C ARG A 680 -16.99 -8.07 7.26
N ILE A 681 -16.30 -7.46 6.32
CA ILE A 681 -16.04 -6.01 6.30
C ILE A 681 -16.77 -5.35 5.14
N ALA A 682 -16.85 -4.03 5.20
CA ALA A 682 -17.21 -3.17 4.09
C ALA A 682 -16.10 -2.14 3.86
N MET A 683 -15.98 -1.66 2.63
CA MET A 683 -15.03 -0.61 2.21
C MET A 683 -15.84 0.50 1.55
N THR A 684 -15.73 1.74 2.00
CA THR A 684 -16.49 2.87 1.41
C THR A 684 -15.61 4.10 1.25
N VAL A 685 -15.78 4.82 0.14
CA VAL A 685 -15.10 6.11 -0.12
C VAL A 685 -16.12 7.21 -0.30
N GLY A 686 -16.10 8.20 0.59
CA GLY A 686 -16.95 9.39 0.54
C GLY A 686 -16.23 10.60 -0.06
N PHE A 687 -16.96 11.41 -0.82
CA PHE A 687 -16.45 12.65 -1.41
C PHE A 687 -17.53 13.72 -1.53
N LEU A 688 -17.12 14.97 -1.74
CA LEU A 688 -18.03 16.07 -2.01
C LEU A 688 -18.28 16.23 -3.53
N PRO A 689 -19.52 16.08 -4.01
CA PRO A 689 -19.92 16.36 -5.40
C PRO A 689 -19.57 17.77 -5.89
N SER A 690 -19.11 17.89 -7.15
CA SER A 690 -18.91 19.19 -7.79
C SER A 690 -20.21 19.73 -8.42
N PRO A 691 -20.58 21.00 -8.21
CA PRO A 691 -21.83 21.58 -8.70
C PRO A 691 -21.84 21.94 -10.20
N LEU A 692 -20.68 21.98 -10.88
CA LEU A 692 -20.56 22.38 -12.29
C LEU A 692 -20.92 21.28 -13.30
N ALA A 693 -21.33 20.10 -12.84
CA ALA A 693 -21.25 18.88 -13.63
C ALA A 693 -22.61 18.21 -13.87
N GLY A 694 -23.53 18.93 -14.51
CA GLY A 694 -24.90 18.44 -14.75
C GLY A 694 -25.58 18.85 -16.05
N GLU A 695 -24.91 19.50 -17.01
CA GLU A 695 -25.60 20.06 -18.20
C GLU A 695 -25.06 19.57 -19.57
N GLY A 696 -24.27 18.49 -19.61
CA GLY A 696 -23.77 17.90 -20.86
C GLY A 696 -24.37 16.50 -21.12
N PRO A 697 -25.00 16.22 -22.27
CA PRO A 697 -25.40 14.86 -22.62
C PRO A 697 -24.16 14.05 -23.04
N GLY A 698 -23.81 13.02 -22.25
CA GLY A 698 -22.80 12.02 -22.61
C GLY A 698 -21.47 12.07 -21.86
N GLU A 699 -21.29 12.96 -20.89
CA GLU A 699 -20.19 12.88 -19.92
C GLU A 699 -20.62 12.01 -18.73
N ARG A 700 -19.69 11.21 -18.17
CA ARG A 700 -19.93 10.46 -16.92
C ARG A 700 -20.57 11.40 -15.90
N GLY A 701 -21.62 10.98 -15.21
CA GLY A 701 -22.13 11.75 -14.09
C GLY A 701 -20.99 11.91 -13.09
N VAL A 702 -20.47 13.12 -12.89
CA VAL A 702 -19.29 13.41 -12.03
C VAL A 702 -19.55 13.03 -10.55
N ASN A 703 -20.78 12.59 -10.25
CA ASN A 703 -21.25 12.12 -8.95
C ASN A 703 -21.54 10.60 -8.91
N GLU A 704 -21.24 9.84 -9.96
CA GLU A 704 -21.39 8.38 -10.00
C GLU A 704 -20.23 7.68 -9.29
N GLY A 705 -20.55 6.63 -8.54
CA GLY A 705 -19.60 5.78 -7.83
C GLY A 705 -19.52 4.37 -8.41
N THR A 706 -18.50 3.63 -7.96
CA THR A 706 -18.29 2.22 -8.31
C THR A 706 -18.71 1.31 -7.16
N LEU A 707 -19.67 0.41 -7.41
CA LEU A 707 -20.05 -0.66 -6.49
C LEU A 707 -19.38 -1.97 -6.93
N LEU A 708 -18.58 -2.57 -6.05
CA LEU A 708 -18.04 -3.92 -6.26
C LEU A 708 -18.77 -4.92 -5.34
N THR A 709 -19.21 -6.02 -5.91
CA THR A 709 -19.85 -7.13 -5.18
C THR A 709 -18.99 -8.37 -5.31
N VAL A 710 -18.66 -9.00 -4.17
CA VAL A 710 -17.97 -10.30 -4.17
C VAL A 710 -18.90 -11.37 -4.75
N THR A 711 -18.43 -12.06 -5.79
CA THR A 711 -19.19 -13.11 -6.50
C THR A 711 -18.63 -14.51 -6.27
N SER A 712 -17.34 -14.61 -5.94
CA SER A 712 -16.72 -15.86 -5.51
C SER A 712 -15.55 -15.56 -4.58
N GLU A 713 -15.32 -16.45 -3.62
CA GLU A 713 -14.26 -16.38 -2.62
C GLU A 713 -13.46 -17.69 -2.67
N ARG A 714 -12.13 -17.61 -2.63
CA ARG A 714 -11.25 -18.79 -2.54
C ARG A 714 -10.17 -18.52 -1.50
N GLU A 715 -10.02 -19.47 -0.58
CA GLU A 715 -8.87 -19.50 0.34
C GLU A 715 -7.58 -19.82 -0.42
N THR A 716 -6.56 -19.00 -0.19
CA THR A 716 -5.26 -19.10 -0.87
C THR A 716 -4.15 -19.61 0.05
N GLY A 717 -4.42 -19.79 1.36
CA GLY A 717 -3.36 -20.00 2.36
C GLY A 717 -2.48 -18.75 2.56
N GLU A 718 -2.93 -17.59 2.08
CA GLU A 718 -2.33 -16.28 2.31
C GLU A 718 -3.23 -15.46 3.25
N ASP A 719 -2.71 -14.35 3.77
CA ASP A 719 -3.42 -13.48 4.74
C ASP A 719 -4.62 -12.74 4.12
N ALA A 720 -4.81 -12.84 2.79
CA ALA A 720 -5.94 -12.30 2.04
C ALA A 720 -6.65 -13.38 1.21
N HIS A 721 -7.98 -13.39 1.21
CA HIS A 721 -8.76 -14.24 0.31
C HIS A 721 -8.65 -13.77 -1.14
N ALA A 722 -8.53 -14.72 -2.07
CA ALA A 722 -8.76 -14.43 -3.48
C ALA A 722 -10.26 -14.23 -3.72
N VAL A 723 -10.64 -13.04 -4.16
CA VAL A 723 -12.04 -12.69 -4.44
C VAL A 723 -12.22 -12.34 -5.92
N THR A 724 -13.37 -12.73 -6.48
CA THR A 724 -13.82 -12.22 -7.79
C THR A 724 -14.90 -11.16 -7.57
N LEU A 725 -14.70 -9.99 -8.15
CA LEU A 725 -15.56 -8.81 -7.96
C LEU A 725 -16.37 -8.52 -9.22
N ALA A 726 -17.69 -8.36 -9.06
CA ALA A 726 -18.56 -7.81 -10.09
C ALA A 726 -18.69 -6.30 -9.89
N ARG A 727 -18.50 -5.53 -10.97
CA ARG A 727 -18.53 -4.07 -10.98
C ARG A 727 -19.88 -3.54 -11.48
N ARG A 728 -20.43 -2.54 -10.80
CA ARG A 728 -21.54 -1.70 -11.24
C ARG A 728 -21.20 -0.23 -11.03
N GLU A 729 -21.69 0.64 -11.90
CA GLU A 729 -21.48 2.08 -11.84
C GLU A 729 -22.83 2.80 -11.74
N GLY A 730 -22.86 3.91 -11.00
CA GLY A 730 -24.05 4.73 -10.84
C GLY A 730 -24.06 5.47 -9.49
N LEU A 731 -25.16 6.17 -9.20
CA LEU A 731 -25.33 6.80 -7.89
C LEU A 731 -25.43 5.72 -6.81
N LEU A 732 -24.57 5.82 -5.80
CA LEU A 732 -24.55 4.90 -4.67
C LEU A 732 -25.37 5.48 -3.51
N HIS A 733 -26.29 4.66 -2.99
CA HIS A 733 -27.12 4.99 -1.83
C HIS A 733 -26.60 4.28 -0.58
N ALA A 734 -27.02 4.79 0.59
CA ALA A 734 -26.67 4.25 1.91
C ALA A 734 -27.15 2.81 2.13
#